data_AF-A0A7D9E486-F1
#
_entry.id   AF-A0A7D9E486-F1
#
_cell.length_a   1.000
_cell.length_b   1.000
_cell.length_c   1.000
_cell.angle_alpha   90.00
_cell.angle_beta   90.00
_cell.angle_gamma   90.00
#
_symmetry.space_group_name_H-M   'P 1'
#
loop_
_entity.id
_entity.type
_entity.pdbx_description
1 polymer ?
#
loop_
_entity_poly.entity_id
_entity_poly.type
_entity_poly.pdbx_seq_one_letter_code
_entity_poly.pdbx_strand_id
1 'polypeptide(L)'
;MANINMLTMKFLYIWFQVIVLHIIHLRGEVYKSHKAINTGNLEQHYPNLYFSAKDLPKLRAQASSSHAEIYKELAKLMRDLGSGGIPPESVIVFNSKWNERYGNLLGSLAVYCALTPGDREALDVAKLFMKRFTSYDTWLVTGLEKDEIPLAHSILGYATAFDCLYSSFTLDERDRYATKLLQTGTQLFNAANKIWWGRSYVHNHVATNYMALLTAALVLKPYYPKIALAWQETSVNALNATMEFLKLVVDGSFQEGVSYGTYTMRSLTQFMFISERHFARNYRTNNWLRKHFDFLLYTIIPGFQLTVGFADSNLNWAYGPESQLEFLENYLHPDGRAKWLSNEIKSHRVNKVNYKNRHDYKSQVHTEFLFHNSSLKPKRASEVKLHVFSDWGVLTYGGGIPDPHVFLSFKCSHLHGRAINLLRPSLNFNTQRGFVPGHEQPDQGSFVFVTKDQAVITEPRYAPKYTYLQNTLMFGPSNEGCTRPYLGQLGECKMWFNFKFDSRTWGARGELVGYSRENDVIFMSGDMSQVYDKDLGLTTVYRALVMLAPSVLVVVDIVRFRADSVTSHASAFFHNSDFVFNTDAYDNDKNHCAAIGRYKMCWEHLNAKTVNISTKNNFRVTKQRHATNFVNITWKRSELLTSTAYVFHGPQYTLKHLKLSKIEDNGININLKLNSVEYSITLSTRYDDPRLRRKLLGSNGYGKVNIKSENNVSTLHLGVKMRGSSYKHFETSRLPQYSTAPILPTRKNDRPLNAVVITGLPSSGMELALELFTTNPDFITIGVPSESRVGVAEDNLDLREWTK
;
A
#
# COMPACT_ATOMS: atom_id res chain seq x y z
N MET A 1 -36.82 19.63 -3.30
CA MET A 1 -35.57 20.12 -3.92
C MET A 1 -34.44 20.00 -2.91
N ALA A 2 -33.28 19.58 -3.38
CA ALA A 2 -32.32 18.73 -2.67
C ALA A 2 -31.49 19.43 -1.58
N ASN A 3 -31.36 18.77 -0.41
CA ASN A 3 -30.24 18.96 0.51
C ASN A 3 -29.01 18.26 -0.08
N ILE A 4 -28.25 18.99 -0.91
CA ILE A 4 -26.94 18.56 -1.38
C ILE A 4 -25.98 18.66 -0.20
N ASN A 5 -25.51 17.51 0.30
CA ASN A 5 -24.54 17.46 1.40
C ASN A 5 -23.27 18.25 1.04
N MET A 6 -22.68 18.94 2.02
CA MET A 6 -21.50 19.80 1.87
C MET A 6 -20.29 19.07 1.24
N LEU A 7 -20.20 17.74 1.41
CA LEU A 7 -19.22 16.88 0.76
C LEU A 7 -19.41 16.81 -0.78
N THR A 8 -20.66 16.75 -1.22
CA THR A 8 -21.06 16.73 -2.63
C THR A 8 -20.81 18.08 -3.30
N MET A 9 -21.03 19.19 -2.59
CA MET A 9 -20.64 20.53 -3.06
C MET A 9 -19.13 20.70 -3.18
N LYS A 10 -18.33 20.19 -2.23
CA LYS A 10 -16.86 20.20 -2.32
C LYS A 10 -16.35 19.39 -3.52
N PHE A 11 -16.98 18.25 -3.80
CA PHE A 11 -16.63 17.42 -4.96
C PHE A 11 -17.01 18.10 -6.28
N LEU A 12 -18.21 18.69 -6.38
CA LEU A 12 -18.63 19.50 -7.52
C LEU A 12 -17.70 20.70 -7.71
N TYR A 13 -17.26 21.34 -6.63
CA TYR A 13 -16.32 22.46 -6.67
C TYR A 13 -14.92 22.04 -7.14
N ILE A 14 -14.39 20.90 -6.68
CA ILE A 14 -13.11 20.35 -7.16
C ILE A 14 -13.24 19.95 -8.64
N TRP A 15 -14.30 19.26 -9.04
CA TRP A 15 -14.55 18.92 -10.43
C TRP A 15 -14.68 20.17 -11.31
N PHE A 16 -15.40 21.18 -10.85
CA PHE A 16 -15.57 22.43 -11.56
C PHE A 16 -14.26 23.23 -11.65
N GLN A 17 -13.46 23.29 -10.58
CA GLN A 17 -12.13 23.90 -10.58
C GLN A 17 -11.18 23.17 -11.53
N VAL A 18 -11.17 21.83 -11.53
CA VAL A 18 -10.35 21.00 -12.42
C VAL A 18 -10.73 21.25 -13.89
N ILE A 19 -12.03 21.31 -14.21
CA ILE A 19 -12.54 21.57 -15.57
C ILE A 19 -12.24 23.01 -16.00
N VAL A 20 -12.54 24.01 -15.16
CA VAL A 20 -12.41 25.44 -15.51
C VAL A 20 -10.94 25.87 -15.62
N LEU A 21 -10.07 25.44 -14.70
CA LEU A 21 -8.63 25.72 -14.79
C LEU A 21 -7.98 25.01 -15.99
N HIS A 22 -8.46 23.81 -16.38
CA HIS A 22 -7.98 23.15 -17.61
C HIS A 22 -8.43 23.87 -18.88
N ILE A 23 -9.71 24.24 -18.98
CA ILE A 23 -10.23 24.89 -20.19
C ILE A 23 -9.55 26.25 -20.40
N ILE A 24 -9.27 27.01 -19.35
CA ILE A 24 -8.65 28.34 -19.46
C ILE A 24 -7.15 28.24 -19.76
N HIS A 25 -6.40 27.32 -19.14
CA HIS A 25 -4.96 27.18 -19.38
C HIS A 25 -4.63 26.54 -20.74
N LEU A 26 -5.39 25.52 -21.16
CA LEU A 26 -5.21 24.88 -22.47
C LEU A 26 -5.68 25.76 -23.63
N ARG A 27 -6.80 26.49 -23.51
CA ARG A 27 -7.23 27.42 -24.56
C ARG A 27 -6.27 28.61 -24.73
N GLY A 28 -5.63 29.05 -23.65
CA GLY A 28 -4.67 30.17 -23.66
C GLY A 28 -3.35 29.86 -24.38
N GLU A 29 -2.82 28.64 -24.27
CA GLU A 29 -1.58 28.23 -24.95
C GLU A 29 -1.81 27.65 -26.36
N VAL A 30 -2.94 26.97 -26.60
CA VAL A 30 -3.21 26.29 -27.88
C VAL A 30 -3.53 27.27 -29.02
N TYR A 31 -4.12 28.44 -28.73
CA TYR A 31 -4.42 29.44 -29.77
C TYR A 31 -3.19 30.18 -30.30
N LYS A 32 -2.01 30.05 -29.67
CA LYS A 32 -0.78 30.75 -30.10
C LYS A 32 0.12 29.97 -31.05
N SER A 33 -0.18 28.72 -31.44
CA SER A 33 0.76 27.90 -32.23
C SER A 33 0.20 27.09 -33.40
N HIS A 34 -0.97 27.44 -33.96
CA HIS A 34 -1.45 26.81 -35.20
C HIS A 34 -0.85 27.49 -36.45
N LYS A 35 0.45 27.30 -36.68
CA LYS A 35 1.05 27.36 -38.03
C LYS A 35 1.24 25.92 -38.51
N ALA A 36 0.74 25.62 -39.70
CA ALA A 36 0.98 24.34 -40.37
C ALA A 36 2.50 24.07 -40.42
N ILE A 37 2.93 22.93 -39.87
CA ILE A 37 4.33 22.52 -39.89
C ILE A 37 4.65 22.08 -41.32
N ASN A 38 5.64 22.74 -41.92
CA ASN A 38 6.25 22.33 -43.17
C ASN A 38 6.94 20.97 -42.92
N THR A 39 6.50 19.89 -43.57
CA THR A 39 6.95 18.50 -43.34
C THR A 39 8.44 18.27 -43.61
N GLY A 40 9.15 19.26 -44.17
CA GLY A 40 10.56 19.17 -44.57
C GLY A 40 11.58 19.13 -43.44
N ASN A 41 11.21 19.34 -42.17
CA ASN A 41 12.18 19.22 -41.07
C ASN A 41 11.53 18.70 -39.78
N LEU A 42 11.16 17.41 -39.76
CA LEU A 42 10.67 16.74 -38.55
C LEU A 42 11.79 16.31 -37.60
N GLU A 43 13.04 16.22 -38.07
CA GLU A 43 14.18 15.78 -37.26
C GLU A 43 14.48 16.72 -36.09
N GLN A 44 14.27 18.03 -36.26
CA GLN A 44 14.38 19.03 -35.19
C GLN A 44 13.40 18.82 -34.02
N HIS A 45 12.40 17.94 -34.16
CA HIS A 45 11.45 17.60 -33.10
C HIS A 45 11.84 16.36 -32.28
N TYR A 46 12.94 15.67 -32.61
CA TYR A 46 13.35 14.44 -31.93
C TYR A 46 14.86 14.42 -31.58
N PRO A 47 15.26 13.77 -30.48
CA PRO A 47 14.41 13.31 -29.38
C PRO A 47 13.76 14.50 -28.67
N ASN A 48 12.61 14.30 -28.04
CA ASN A 48 11.97 15.34 -27.23
C ASN A 48 11.22 14.77 -26.01
N LEU A 49 11.07 13.45 -25.89
CA LEU A 49 10.28 12.85 -24.81
C LEU A 49 10.89 13.13 -23.42
N TYR A 50 12.07 12.57 -23.14
CA TYR A 50 12.76 12.77 -21.85
C TYR A 50 13.84 13.85 -21.92
N PHE A 51 14.46 13.99 -23.08
CA PHE A 51 15.56 14.89 -23.36
C PHE A 51 15.48 15.36 -24.81
N SER A 52 16.11 16.48 -25.12
CA SER A 52 16.23 17.02 -26.47
C SER A 52 17.54 16.57 -27.13
N ALA A 53 17.65 16.75 -28.45
CA ALA A 53 18.92 16.59 -29.15
C ALA A 53 20.06 17.46 -28.54
N LYS A 54 19.73 18.62 -27.96
CA LYS A 54 20.69 19.52 -27.29
C LYS A 54 21.20 18.97 -25.95
N ASP A 55 20.44 18.09 -25.30
CA ASP A 55 20.81 17.49 -24.02
C ASP A 55 21.76 16.29 -24.19
N LEU A 56 21.80 15.67 -25.39
CA LEU A 56 22.58 14.45 -25.65
C LEU A 56 24.09 14.60 -25.36
N PRO A 57 24.80 15.67 -25.76
CA PRO A 57 26.22 15.81 -25.44
C PRO A 57 26.50 15.76 -23.93
N LYS A 58 25.63 16.40 -23.13
CA LYS A 58 25.73 16.38 -21.66
C LYS A 58 25.48 14.98 -21.11
N LEU A 59 24.41 14.31 -21.56
CA LEU A 59 24.07 12.96 -21.10
C LEU A 59 25.18 11.95 -21.43
N ARG A 60 25.80 12.05 -22.62
CA ARG A 60 26.94 11.22 -23.02
C ARG A 60 28.18 11.48 -22.15
N ALA A 61 28.47 12.74 -21.83
CA ALA A 61 29.54 13.09 -20.91
C ALA A 61 29.27 12.54 -19.49
N GLN A 62 28.02 12.61 -19.02
CA GLN A 62 27.61 12.03 -17.74
C GLN A 62 27.76 10.51 -17.71
N ALA A 63 27.39 9.82 -18.79
CA ALA A 63 27.56 8.36 -18.92
C ALA A 63 29.01 7.91 -18.78
N SER A 64 29.97 8.74 -19.21
CA SER A 64 31.41 8.46 -19.09
C SER A 64 32.02 8.95 -17.77
N SER A 65 31.23 9.58 -16.90
CA SER A 65 31.73 10.20 -15.66
C SER A 65 30.77 9.96 -14.49
N SER A 66 29.99 10.97 -14.13
CA SER A 66 29.22 11.01 -12.90
C SER A 66 28.06 9.99 -12.84
N HIS A 67 27.69 9.39 -13.97
CA HIS A 67 26.65 8.35 -14.06
C HIS A 67 27.23 6.99 -14.51
N ALA A 68 28.56 6.83 -14.49
CA ALA A 68 29.24 5.69 -15.08
C ALA A 68 28.77 4.33 -14.54
N GLU A 69 28.48 4.20 -13.24
CA GLU A 69 28.02 2.93 -12.66
C GLU A 69 26.63 2.52 -13.18
N ILE A 70 25.68 3.47 -13.24
CA ILE A 70 24.33 3.22 -13.78
C ILE A 70 24.43 2.91 -15.29
N TYR A 71 25.28 3.65 -16.01
CA TYR A 71 25.54 3.39 -17.42
C TYR A 71 26.16 2.00 -17.65
N LYS A 72 27.09 1.54 -16.80
CA LYS A 72 27.66 0.18 -16.89
C LYS A 72 26.57 -0.88 -16.74
N GLU A 73 25.60 -0.68 -15.84
CA GLU A 73 24.46 -1.60 -15.69
C GLU A 73 23.59 -1.63 -16.96
N LEU A 74 23.32 -0.46 -17.55
CA LEU A 74 22.57 -0.32 -18.80
C LEU A 74 23.30 -1.01 -19.97
N ALA A 75 24.60 -0.76 -20.11
CA ALA A 75 25.44 -1.38 -21.13
C ALA A 75 25.54 -2.90 -20.93
N LYS A 76 25.63 -3.37 -19.68
CA LYS A 76 25.62 -4.80 -19.36
C LYS A 76 24.30 -5.45 -19.74
N LEU A 77 23.16 -4.78 -19.50
CA LEU A 77 21.85 -5.28 -19.93
C LEU A 77 21.81 -5.51 -21.46
N MET A 78 22.43 -4.62 -22.23
CA MET A 78 22.48 -4.76 -23.70
C MET A 78 23.44 -5.84 -24.17
N ARG A 79 24.63 -5.95 -23.56
CA ARG A 79 25.58 -7.03 -23.88
C ARG A 79 25.05 -8.43 -23.53
N ASP A 80 24.32 -8.53 -22.42
CA ASP A 80 23.74 -9.81 -21.96
C ASP A 80 22.41 -10.13 -22.69
N LEU A 81 22.01 -9.32 -23.69
CA LEU A 81 20.78 -9.51 -24.46
C LEU A 81 20.95 -10.68 -25.46
N GLY A 82 20.83 -11.90 -24.96
CA GLY A 82 20.79 -13.10 -25.81
C GLY A 82 19.54 -13.17 -26.67
N SER A 83 19.47 -14.17 -27.57
CA SER A 83 18.36 -14.37 -28.51
C SER A 83 16.97 -14.43 -27.85
N GLY A 84 16.88 -14.94 -26.63
CA GLY A 84 15.64 -15.00 -25.85
C GLY A 84 15.13 -13.64 -25.32
N GLY A 85 15.97 -12.59 -25.34
CA GLY A 85 15.61 -11.22 -24.95
C GLY A 85 14.99 -10.41 -26.09
N ILE A 86 15.12 -10.87 -27.34
CA ILE A 86 14.57 -10.23 -28.53
C ILE A 86 13.13 -10.75 -28.76
N PRO A 87 12.15 -9.89 -29.15
CA PRO A 87 10.80 -10.34 -29.54
C PRO A 87 10.92 -11.42 -30.61
N PRO A 88 10.21 -12.56 -30.57
CA PRO A 88 10.39 -13.68 -31.51
C PRO A 88 9.83 -13.33 -32.91
N GLU A 89 10.30 -13.96 -33.99
CA GLU A 89 9.76 -13.66 -35.33
C GLU A 89 8.27 -14.00 -35.46
N SER A 90 7.87 -15.12 -34.86
CA SER A 90 6.48 -15.56 -34.87
C SER A 90 5.64 -14.76 -33.87
N VAL A 91 4.60 -14.10 -34.38
CA VAL A 91 3.57 -13.43 -33.55
C VAL A 91 2.87 -14.40 -32.60
N ILE A 92 2.70 -15.67 -33.00
CA ILE A 92 2.08 -16.71 -32.16
C ILE A 92 2.95 -16.95 -30.92
N VAL A 93 4.28 -17.00 -31.08
CA VAL A 93 5.20 -17.16 -29.95
C VAL A 93 5.21 -15.89 -29.09
N PHE A 94 5.20 -14.71 -29.72
CA PHE A 94 5.17 -13.41 -29.02
C PHE A 94 3.89 -13.27 -28.16
N ASN A 95 2.74 -13.74 -28.62
CA ASN A 95 1.45 -13.62 -27.93
C ASN A 95 1.13 -14.79 -27.00
N SER A 96 1.91 -15.88 -27.03
CA SER A 96 1.62 -17.10 -26.25
C SER A 96 1.78 -16.96 -24.74
N LYS A 97 2.51 -15.92 -24.29
CA LYS A 97 2.83 -15.68 -22.87
C LYS A 97 2.83 -14.18 -22.59
N TRP A 98 2.76 -13.82 -21.31
CA TRP A 98 2.92 -12.44 -20.86
C TRP A 98 4.21 -11.83 -21.42
N ASN A 99 4.08 -10.78 -22.24
CA ASN A 99 5.14 -10.32 -23.14
C ASN A 99 5.65 -8.89 -22.84
N GLU A 100 5.31 -8.32 -21.66
CA GLU A 100 5.68 -6.97 -21.24
C GLU A 100 7.20 -6.69 -21.28
N ARG A 101 8.00 -7.74 -21.06
CA ARG A 101 9.48 -7.70 -21.06
C ARG A 101 10.06 -7.07 -22.32
N TYR A 102 9.40 -7.25 -23.47
CA TYR A 102 9.93 -6.80 -24.76
C TYR A 102 9.86 -5.28 -24.91
N GLY A 103 8.73 -4.67 -24.54
CA GLY A 103 8.61 -3.21 -24.51
C GLY A 103 9.52 -2.58 -23.45
N ASN A 104 9.59 -3.22 -22.27
CA ASN A 104 10.49 -2.82 -21.18
C ASN A 104 11.96 -2.74 -21.62
N LEU A 105 12.46 -3.76 -22.32
CA LEU A 105 13.83 -3.79 -22.82
C LEU A 105 14.06 -2.78 -23.93
N LEU A 106 13.09 -2.61 -24.85
CA LEU A 106 13.20 -1.69 -25.97
C LEU A 106 13.44 -0.23 -25.53
N GLY A 107 12.71 0.25 -24.52
CA GLY A 107 12.92 1.60 -23.98
C GLY A 107 14.35 1.80 -23.43
N SER A 108 14.87 0.79 -22.71
CA SER A 108 16.23 0.84 -22.18
C SER A 108 17.30 0.77 -23.27
N LEU A 109 17.10 -0.10 -24.26
CA LEU A 109 17.98 -0.24 -25.42
C LEU A 109 18.04 1.04 -26.26
N ALA A 110 16.90 1.71 -26.45
CA ALA A 110 16.85 2.95 -27.19
C ALA A 110 17.64 4.09 -26.54
N VAL A 111 17.51 4.25 -25.21
CA VAL A 111 18.29 5.24 -24.47
C VAL A 111 19.78 4.88 -24.51
N TYR A 112 20.13 3.59 -24.39
CA TYR A 112 21.52 3.15 -24.54
C TYR A 112 22.11 3.53 -25.90
N CYS A 113 21.40 3.26 -27.00
CA CYS A 113 21.86 3.61 -28.35
C CYS A 113 21.96 5.13 -28.55
N ALA A 114 21.08 5.93 -27.94
CA ALA A 114 21.18 7.39 -27.96
C ALA A 114 22.44 7.91 -27.24
N LEU A 115 22.82 7.26 -26.13
CA LEU A 115 24.06 7.55 -25.38
C LEU A 115 25.31 7.00 -26.09
N THR A 116 25.18 5.94 -26.88
CA THR A 116 26.30 5.19 -27.47
C THR A 116 26.14 5.04 -28.99
N PRO A 117 26.12 6.13 -29.76
CA PRO A 117 25.83 6.07 -31.20
C PRO A 117 26.86 5.29 -32.02
N GLY A 118 28.04 4.99 -31.46
CA GLY A 118 29.07 4.17 -32.11
C GLY A 118 28.82 2.66 -32.05
N ASP A 119 27.94 2.20 -31.16
CA ASP A 119 27.60 0.78 -31.00
C ASP A 119 26.56 0.36 -32.05
N ARG A 120 27.05 0.04 -33.26
CA ARG A 120 26.19 -0.31 -34.40
C ARG A 120 25.41 -1.61 -34.17
N GLU A 121 25.99 -2.57 -33.46
CA GLU A 121 25.34 -3.84 -33.17
C GLU A 121 24.10 -3.63 -32.29
N ALA A 122 24.22 -2.84 -31.22
CA ALA A 122 23.08 -2.51 -30.38
C ALA A 122 22.00 -1.73 -31.16
N LEU A 123 22.40 -0.82 -32.06
CA LEU A 123 21.47 -0.09 -32.92
C LEU A 123 20.72 -1.03 -33.88
N ASP A 124 21.41 -1.99 -34.49
CA ASP A 124 20.81 -2.99 -35.37
C ASP A 124 19.81 -3.89 -34.62
N VAL A 125 20.14 -4.27 -33.38
CA VAL A 125 19.20 -4.97 -32.49
C VAL A 125 17.98 -4.12 -32.18
N ALA A 126 18.15 -2.83 -31.89
CA ALA A 126 17.03 -1.91 -31.64
C ALA A 126 16.12 -1.78 -32.88
N LYS A 127 16.71 -1.67 -34.08
CA LYS A 127 15.98 -1.67 -35.35
C LYS A 127 15.24 -2.99 -35.59
N LEU A 128 15.84 -4.12 -35.23
CA LEU A 128 15.17 -5.43 -35.32
C LEU A 128 13.96 -5.51 -34.38
N PHE A 129 14.04 -5.00 -33.15
CA PHE A 129 12.90 -4.88 -32.26
C PHE A 129 11.78 -4.06 -32.91
N MET A 130 12.10 -2.87 -33.41
CA MET A 130 11.13 -1.98 -34.08
C MET A 130 10.48 -2.69 -35.28
N LYS A 131 11.27 -3.37 -36.11
CA LYS A 131 10.78 -4.17 -37.25
C LYS A 131 9.82 -5.28 -36.80
N ARG A 132 10.19 -6.08 -35.78
CA ARG A 132 9.35 -7.19 -35.29
C ARG A 132 8.02 -6.70 -34.71
N PHE A 133 8.06 -5.69 -33.82
CA PHE A 133 6.83 -5.06 -33.32
C PHE A 133 5.94 -4.52 -34.43
N THR A 134 6.53 -3.91 -35.47
CA THR A 134 5.78 -3.38 -36.61
C THR A 134 5.10 -4.47 -37.43
N SER A 135 5.73 -5.65 -37.54
CA SER A 135 5.20 -6.79 -38.29
C SER A 135 4.08 -7.56 -37.57
N TYR A 136 3.91 -7.42 -36.25
CA TYR A 136 2.87 -8.14 -35.53
C TYR A 136 1.51 -7.49 -35.70
N ASP A 137 0.47 -8.28 -35.98
CA ASP A 137 -0.89 -7.76 -36.11
C ASP A 137 -1.46 -7.21 -34.79
N THR A 138 -1.09 -7.80 -33.67
CA THR A 138 -1.49 -7.36 -32.32
C THR A 138 -0.34 -7.51 -31.34
N TRP A 139 -0.29 -6.63 -30.34
CA TRP A 139 0.65 -6.74 -29.22
C TRP A 139 0.03 -7.33 -27.94
N LEU A 140 -1.23 -7.77 -28.01
CA LEU A 140 -1.95 -8.40 -26.90
C LEU A 140 -1.57 -9.86 -26.72
N VAL A 141 -1.73 -10.36 -25.50
CA VAL A 141 -1.52 -11.78 -25.17
C VAL A 141 -2.77 -12.58 -25.50
N THR A 142 -2.60 -13.71 -26.18
CA THR A 142 -3.70 -14.61 -26.55
C THR A 142 -4.41 -15.16 -25.32
N GLY A 143 -5.75 -15.09 -25.31
CA GLY A 143 -6.60 -15.49 -24.18
C GLY A 143 -6.72 -14.46 -23.06
N LEU A 144 -6.04 -13.31 -23.18
CA LEU A 144 -6.08 -12.19 -22.23
C LEU A 144 -6.31 -10.85 -22.95
N GLU A 145 -7.08 -10.84 -24.03
CA GLU A 145 -7.24 -9.68 -24.92
C GLU A 145 -7.93 -8.47 -24.26
N LYS A 146 -8.53 -8.65 -23.08
CA LYS A 146 -9.15 -7.59 -22.27
C LYS A 146 -8.21 -7.02 -21.18
N ASP A 147 -6.96 -7.48 -21.18
CA ASP A 147 -5.90 -6.95 -20.32
C ASP A 147 -4.88 -6.24 -21.20
N GLU A 148 -5.00 -4.91 -21.29
CA GLU A 148 -4.16 -4.09 -22.18
C GLU A 148 -2.78 -3.75 -21.59
N ILE A 149 -2.40 -4.29 -20.44
CA ILE A 149 -1.07 -4.02 -19.85
C ILE A 149 0.08 -4.41 -20.80
N PRO A 150 0.08 -5.60 -21.44
CA PRO A 150 1.15 -5.96 -22.37
C PRO A 150 1.22 -5.03 -23.59
N LEU A 151 0.05 -4.54 -24.04
CA LEU A 151 -0.07 -3.52 -25.08
C LEU A 151 0.58 -2.20 -24.66
N ALA A 152 0.26 -1.72 -23.46
CA ALA A 152 0.79 -0.48 -22.90
C ALA A 152 2.31 -0.53 -22.73
N HIS A 153 2.86 -1.66 -22.24
CA HIS A 153 4.30 -1.84 -22.14
C HIS A 153 5.00 -1.78 -23.50
N SER A 154 4.41 -2.43 -24.50
CA SER A 154 4.92 -2.41 -25.87
C SER A 154 4.86 -1.00 -26.47
N ILE A 155 3.74 -0.28 -26.31
CA ILE A 155 3.61 1.13 -26.74
C ILE A 155 4.65 2.03 -26.07
N LEU A 156 4.82 1.93 -24.74
CA LEU A 156 5.75 2.77 -24.00
C LEU A 156 7.19 2.58 -24.51
N GLY A 157 7.63 1.33 -24.66
CA GLY A 157 8.95 1.01 -25.20
C GLY A 157 9.14 1.46 -26.65
N TYR A 158 8.16 1.16 -27.50
CA TYR A 158 8.19 1.48 -28.93
C TYR A 158 8.19 2.99 -29.20
N ALA A 159 7.35 3.76 -28.49
CA ALA A 159 7.32 5.21 -28.60
C ALA A 159 8.61 5.86 -28.09
N THR A 160 9.18 5.34 -26.98
CA THR A 160 10.48 5.79 -26.48
C THR A 160 11.60 5.53 -27.50
N ALA A 161 11.58 4.36 -28.15
CA ALA A 161 12.54 4.02 -29.19
C ALA A 161 12.38 4.85 -30.45
N PHE A 162 11.13 5.12 -30.88
CA PHE A 162 10.85 6.01 -31.99
C PHE A 162 11.43 7.41 -31.74
N ASP A 163 11.23 7.96 -30.54
CA ASP A 163 11.76 9.28 -30.15
C ASP A 163 13.30 9.31 -30.11
N CYS A 164 13.92 8.36 -29.41
CA CYS A 164 15.36 8.34 -29.20
C CYS A 164 16.17 8.05 -30.46
N LEU A 165 15.64 7.22 -31.36
CA LEU A 165 16.35 6.70 -32.53
C LEU A 165 15.85 7.29 -33.86
N TYR A 166 14.99 8.31 -33.80
CA TYR A 166 14.34 8.90 -34.96
C TYR A 166 15.30 9.19 -36.12
N SER A 167 16.42 9.85 -35.82
CA SER A 167 17.45 10.23 -36.79
C SER A 167 18.16 9.03 -37.45
N SER A 168 18.11 7.85 -36.82
CA SER A 168 18.72 6.62 -37.34
C SER A 168 17.83 5.84 -38.29
N PHE A 169 16.55 6.21 -38.42
CA PHE A 169 15.59 5.57 -39.31
C PHE A 169 15.52 6.26 -40.67
N THR A 170 15.24 5.49 -41.71
CA THR A 170 14.88 6.02 -43.04
C THR A 170 13.49 6.68 -43.01
N LEU A 171 13.16 7.47 -44.04
CA LEU A 171 11.82 8.10 -44.13
C LEU A 171 10.69 7.06 -44.14
N ASP A 172 10.86 5.97 -44.91
CA ASP A 172 9.89 4.87 -44.95
C ASP A 172 9.75 4.16 -43.59
N GLU A 173 10.85 3.92 -42.89
CA GLU A 173 10.81 3.37 -41.53
C GLU A 173 10.05 4.29 -40.57
N ARG A 174 10.32 5.61 -40.62
CA ARG A 174 9.63 6.60 -39.78
C ARG A 174 8.12 6.58 -40.03
N ASP A 175 7.69 6.58 -41.29
CA ASP A 175 6.26 6.57 -41.65
C ASP A 175 5.57 5.27 -41.24
N ARG A 176 6.21 4.11 -41.47
CA ARG A 176 5.68 2.81 -41.04
C ARG A 176 5.57 2.70 -39.52
N TYR A 177 6.59 3.16 -38.79
CA TYR A 177 6.61 3.09 -37.33
C TYR A 177 5.61 4.07 -36.69
N ALA A 178 5.50 5.29 -37.22
CA ALA A 178 4.48 6.25 -36.78
C ALA A 178 3.06 5.72 -37.04
N THR A 179 2.83 5.10 -38.20
CA THR A 179 1.54 4.47 -38.55
C THR A 179 1.21 3.32 -37.59
N LYS A 180 2.18 2.45 -37.27
CA LYS A 180 1.96 1.36 -36.32
C LYS A 180 1.61 1.89 -34.94
N LEU A 181 2.35 2.88 -34.46
CA LEU A 181 2.08 3.50 -33.16
C LEU A 181 0.70 4.17 -33.12
N LEU A 182 0.25 4.78 -34.22
CA LEU A 182 -1.10 5.31 -34.36
C LEU A 182 -2.16 4.21 -34.24
N GLN A 183 -1.99 3.08 -34.93
CA GLN A 183 -2.93 1.96 -34.88
C GLN A 183 -3.05 1.41 -33.46
N THR A 184 -1.92 1.11 -32.83
CA THR A 184 -1.90 0.48 -31.51
C THR A 184 -2.29 1.45 -30.39
N GLY A 185 -1.91 2.72 -30.49
CA GLY A 185 -2.40 3.76 -29.58
C GLY A 185 -3.91 3.99 -29.71
N THR A 186 -4.47 3.91 -30.93
CA THR A 186 -5.92 3.99 -31.16
C THR A 186 -6.64 2.83 -30.48
N GLN A 187 -6.07 1.62 -30.56
CA GLN A 187 -6.60 0.46 -29.85
C GLN A 187 -6.66 0.69 -28.34
N LEU A 188 -5.56 1.17 -27.74
CA LEU A 188 -5.50 1.46 -26.30
C LEU A 188 -6.46 2.59 -25.88
N PHE A 189 -6.54 3.66 -26.67
CA PHE A 189 -7.45 4.78 -26.43
C PHE A 189 -8.92 4.35 -26.48
N ASN A 190 -9.28 3.53 -27.46
CA ASN A 190 -10.63 2.97 -27.58
C ASN A 190 -10.96 2.04 -26.41
N ALA A 191 -9.99 1.25 -25.95
CA ALA A 191 -10.14 0.39 -24.78
C ALA A 191 -10.41 1.20 -23.50
N ALA A 192 -9.71 2.32 -23.30
CA ALA A 192 -9.91 3.22 -22.15
C ALA A 192 -11.38 3.68 -22.00
N ASN A 193 -12.09 3.85 -23.12
CA ASN A 193 -13.50 4.27 -23.10
C ASN A 193 -14.49 3.14 -22.78
N LYS A 194 -14.08 1.87 -22.93
CA LYS A 194 -14.94 0.69 -22.86
C LYS A 194 -14.65 -0.21 -21.66
N ILE A 195 -13.42 -0.20 -21.14
CA ILE A 195 -12.92 -1.15 -20.14
C ILE A 195 -12.78 -0.47 -18.78
N TRP A 196 -12.95 -1.25 -17.71
CA TRP A 196 -13.00 -0.81 -16.33
C TRP A 196 -11.81 0.08 -15.92
N TRP A 197 -10.60 -0.21 -16.39
CA TRP A 197 -9.40 0.50 -15.97
C TRP A 197 -9.44 1.97 -16.39
N GLY A 198 -10.06 2.34 -17.52
CA GLY A 198 -10.12 3.74 -17.95
C GLY A 198 -10.86 4.68 -16.99
N ARG A 199 -11.48 4.14 -15.94
CA ARG A 199 -12.26 4.88 -14.93
C ARG A 199 -11.98 4.46 -13.49
N SER A 200 -10.92 3.69 -13.26
CA SER A 200 -10.58 3.10 -11.96
C SER A 200 -9.36 3.80 -11.33
N TYR A 201 -9.52 5.04 -10.88
CA TYR A 201 -8.41 5.84 -10.35
C TYR A 201 -7.67 5.11 -9.22
N VAL A 202 -6.40 5.47 -9.01
CA VAL A 202 -5.55 4.88 -7.95
C VAL A 202 -5.43 3.36 -8.10
N HIS A 203 -5.18 2.91 -9.34
CA HIS A 203 -4.95 1.51 -9.70
C HIS A 203 -3.79 1.41 -10.70
N ASN A 204 -2.96 0.37 -10.60
CA ASN A 204 -1.76 0.23 -11.43
C ASN A 204 -2.06 0.25 -12.95
N HIS A 205 -3.14 -0.39 -13.40
CA HIS A 205 -3.56 -0.36 -14.82
C HIS A 205 -3.78 1.06 -15.37
N VAL A 206 -4.35 1.97 -14.57
CA VAL A 206 -4.60 3.35 -15.00
C VAL A 206 -3.29 4.09 -15.22
N ALA A 207 -2.39 3.99 -14.24
CA ALA A 207 -1.09 4.62 -14.33
C ALA A 207 -0.31 4.10 -15.54
N THR A 208 -0.25 2.78 -15.72
CA THR A 208 0.50 2.14 -16.82
C THR A 208 -0.08 2.47 -18.20
N ASN A 209 -1.39 2.30 -18.38
CA ASN A 209 -2.00 2.45 -19.70
C ASN A 209 -2.03 3.91 -20.16
N TYR A 210 -2.40 4.85 -19.28
CA TYR A 210 -2.39 6.26 -19.65
C TYR A 210 -0.98 6.84 -19.80
N MET A 211 0.02 6.32 -19.09
CA MET A 211 1.41 6.73 -19.33
C MET A 211 1.90 6.28 -20.72
N ALA A 212 1.57 5.05 -21.14
CA ALA A 212 1.88 4.58 -22.49
C ALA A 212 1.19 5.44 -23.56
N LEU A 213 -0.10 5.74 -23.38
CA LEU A 213 -0.87 6.55 -24.31
C LEU A 213 -0.36 8.00 -24.37
N LEU A 214 -0.03 8.62 -23.23
CA LEU A 214 0.58 9.94 -23.18
C LEU A 214 1.92 9.99 -23.92
N THR A 215 2.74 8.96 -23.74
CA THR A 215 4.04 8.84 -24.41
C THR A 215 3.85 8.78 -25.93
N ALA A 216 2.94 7.93 -26.41
CA ALA A 216 2.62 7.85 -27.83
C ALA A 216 2.07 9.18 -28.38
N ALA A 217 1.22 9.87 -27.61
CA ALA A 217 0.66 11.15 -28.00
C ALA A 217 1.73 12.23 -28.22
N LEU A 218 2.68 12.36 -27.28
CA LEU A 218 3.77 13.33 -27.39
C LEU A 218 4.65 13.07 -28.61
N VAL A 219 4.95 11.79 -28.86
CA VAL A 219 5.80 11.37 -29.97
C VAL A 219 5.11 11.51 -31.32
N LEU A 220 3.80 11.24 -31.42
CA LEU A 220 3.03 11.33 -32.67
C LEU A 220 2.51 12.73 -32.99
N LYS A 221 2.59 13.68 -32.07
CA LYS A 221 2.06 15.05 -32.26
C LYS A 221 2.51 15.72 -33.57
N PRO A 222 3.77 15.59 -34.03
CA PRO A 222 4.19 16.16 -35.31
C PRO A 222 3.53 15.50 -36.55
N TYR A 223 3.14 14.23 -36.46
CA TYR A 223 2.52 13.46 -37.54
C TYR A 223 0.99 13.59 -37.55
N TYR A 224 0.37 13.47 -36.37
CA TYR A 224 -1.09 13.35 -36.21
C TYR A 224 -1.61 14.27 -35.09
N PRO A 225 -1.49 15.60 -35.23
CA PRO A 225 -1.69 16.55 -34.13
C PRO A 225 -3.08 16.47 -33.47
N LYS A 226 -4.14 16.22 -34.25
CA LYS A 226 -5.52 16.14 -33.73
C LYS A 226 -5.73 14.94 -32.81
N ILE A 227 -5.33 13.74 -33.26
CA ILE A 227 -5.49 12.50 -32.48
C ILE A 227 -4.54 12.52 -31.28
N ALA A 228 -3.29 12.96 -31.49
CA ALA A 228 -2.32 13.12 -30.42
C ALA A 228 -2.83 14.04 -29.31
N LEU A 229 -3.46 15.18 -29.65
CA LEU A 229 -4.02 16.08 -28.66
C LEU A 229 -5.12 15.42 -27.82
N ALA A 230 -6.05 14.68 -28.44
CA ALA A 230 -7.12 13.99 -27.72
C ALA A 230 -6.57 12.93 -26.73
N TRP A 231 -5.53 12.19 -27.15
CA TRP A 231 -4.86 11.22 -26.30
C TRP A 231 -4.09 11.88 -25.15
N GLN A 232 -3.39 12.97 -25.43
CA GLN A 232 -2.66 13.76 -24.45
C GLN A 232 -3.62 14.28 -23.37
N GLU A 233 -4.70 14.96 -23.76
CA GLU A 233 -5.69 15.52 -22.82
C GLU A 233 -6.32 14.43 -21.95
N THR A 234 -6.75 13.32 -22.56
CA THR A 234 -7.37 12.23 -21.81
C THR A 234 -6.40 11.61 -20.80
N SER A 235 -5.16 11.38 -21.21
CA SER A 235 -4.15 10.77 -20.36
C SER A 235 -3.71 11.69 -19.22
N VAL A 236 -3.46 12.96 -19.51
CA VAL A 236 -3.13 13.96 -18.50
C VAL A 236 -4.27 14.10 -17.49
N ASN A 237 -5.52 14.13 -17.94
CA ASN A 237 -6.67 14.22 -17.04
C ASN A 237 -6.77 13.02 -16.09
N ALA A 238 -6.63 11.80 -16.61
CA ALA A 238 -6.73 10.58 -15.81
C ALA A 238 -5.58 10.43 -14.79
N LEU A 239 -4.34 10.73 -15.22
CA LEU A 239 -3.17 10.66 -14.35
C LEU A 239 -3.16 11.81 -13.33
N ASN A 240 -3.59 13.01 -13.71
CA ASN A 240 -3.74 14.12 -12.79
C ASN A 240 -4.81 13.84 -11.73
N ALA A 241 -5.96 13.28 -12.12
CA ALA A 241 -6.97 12.84 -11.17
C ALA A 241 -6.41 11.82 -10.19
N THR A 242 -5.61 10.86 -10.66
CA THR A 242 -4.90 9.92 -9.77
C THR A 242 -4.00 10.64 -8.77
N MET A 243 -3.22 11.64 -9.20
CA MET A 243 -2.38 12.44 -8.29
C MET A 243 -3.21 13.24 -7.27
N GLU A 244 -4.36 13.79 -7.66
CA GLU A 244 -5.26 14.51 -6.74
C GLU A 244 -5.91 13.57 -5.71
N PHE A 245 -6.29 12.36 -6.09
CA PHE A 245 -6.77 11.37 -5.12
C PHE A 245 -5.65 10.92 -4.16
N LEU A 246 -4.45 10.65 -4.70
CA LEU A 246 -3.30 10.30 -3.88
C LEU A 246 -2.95 11.40 -2.88
N LYS A 247 -3.17 12.68 -3.19
CA LYS A 247 -2.95 13.80 -2.25
C LYS A 247 -3.70 13.63 -0.91
N LEU A 248 -4.80 12.88 -0.90
CA LEU A 248 -5.59 12.58 0.31
C LEU A 248 -4.96 11.49 1.18
N VAL A 249 -4.08 10.66 0.61
CA VAL A 249 -3.35 9.62 1.34
C VAL A 249 -2.19 10.25 2.11
N VAL A 250 -2.31 10.31 3.42
CA VAL A 250 -1.44 11.16 4.28
C VAL A 250 -0.12 10.51 4.70
N ASP A 251 0.04 9.22 4.49
CA ASP A 251 1.19 8.43 4.95
C ASP A 251 2.09 7.94 3.82
N GLY A 252 1.82 8.36 2.58
CA GLY A 252 2.61 7.99 1.40
C GLY A 252 2.45 6.55 0.94
N SER A 253 1.58 5.76 1.58
CA SER A 253 1.35 4.37 1.25
C SER A 253 0.61 4.18 -0.08
N PHE A 254 0.56 2.93 -0.56
CA PHE A 254 -0.28 2.56 -1.70
C PHE A 254 -1.06 1.31 -1.36
N GLN A 255 -2.38 1.33 -1.58
CA GLN A 255 -3.30 0.30 -1.08
C GLN A 255 -3.05 -1.10 -1.66
N GLU A 256 -2.54 -1.19 -2.89
CA GLU A 256 -2.16 -2.48 -3.53
C GLU A 256 -0.86 -3.08 -2.99
N GLY A 257 -0.29 -2.51 -1.91
CA GLY A 257 0.95 -2.97 -1.31
C GLY A 257 2.20 -2.51 -2.05
N VAL A 258 3.36 -2.94 -1.56
CA VAL A 258 4.67 -2.44 -2.01
C VAL A 258 4.97 -2.84 -3.46
N SER A 259 4.69 -4.09 -3.81
CA SER A 259 4.95 -4.62 -5.15
C SER A 259 4.16 -3.85 -6.22
N TYR A 260 2.83 -3.77 -6.12
CA TYR A 260 2.04 -3.01 -7.08
C TYR A 260 2.15 -1.49 -6.91
N GLY A 261 2.43 -1.00 -5.70
CA GLY A 261 2.78 0.41 -5.48
C GLY A 261 3.97 0.86 -6.31
N THR A 262 5.03 0.05 -6.39
CA THR A 262 6.18 0.36 -7.27
C THR A 262 5.88 0.22 -8.77
N TYR A 263 4.94 -0.65 -9.15
CA TYR A 263 4.40 -0.70 -10.51
C TYR A 263 3.70 0.61 -10.87
N THR A 264 2.79 1.08 -10.02
CA THR A 264 2.12 2.38 -10.20
C THR A 264 3.15 3.53 -10.23
N MET A 265 4.11 3.52 -9.31
CA MET A 265 5.12 4.56 -9.19
C MET A 265 6.06 4.63 -10.40
N ARG A 266 6.34 3.51 -11.08
CA ARG A 266 7.07 3.52 -12.37
C ARG A 266 6.42 4.47 -13.37
N SER A 267 5.10 4.41 -13.49
CA SER A 267 4.37 5.24 -14.45
C SER A 267 4.17 6.66 -13.93
N LEU A 268 3.89 6.84 -12.64
CA LEU A 268 3.68 8.18 -12.06
C LEU A 268 4.97 9.02 -12.03
N THR A 269 6.14 8.43 -11.79
CA THR A 269 7.42 9.18 -11.86
C THR A 269 7.70 9.69 -13.27
N GLN A 270 7.49 8.86 -14.29
CA GLN A 270 7.57 9.30 -15.69
C GLN A 270 6.53 10.39 -16.00
N PHE A 271 5.30 10.24 -15.54
CA PHE A 271 4.24 11.24 -15.72
C PHE A 271 4.60 12.58 -15.06
N MET A 272 5.11 12.57 -13.83
CA MET A 272 5.52 13.79 -13.13
C MET A 272 6.69 14.48 -13.84
N PHE A 273 7.68 13.71 -14.30
CA PHE A 273 8.78 14.25 -15.10
C PHE A 273 8.28 14.88 -16.40
N ILE A 274 7.48 14.15 -17.17
CA ILE A 274 6.91 14.62 -18.45
C ILE A 274 6.00 15.83 -18.24
N SER A 275 5.24 15.86 -17.15
CA SER A 275 4.35 16.99 -16.83
C SER A 275 5.13 18.27 -16.55
N GLU A 276 6.25 18.18 -15.85
CA GLU A 276 7.09 19.34 -15.58
C GLU A 276 7.77 19.82 -16.86
N ARG A 277 8.29 18.89 -17.67
CA ARG A 277 8.99 19.20 -18.92
C ARG A 277 8.07 19.77 -20.01
N HIS A 278 6.92 19.16 -20.24
CA HIS A 278 6.07 19.44 -21.41
C HIS A 278 4.86 20.33 -21.09
N PHE A 279 4.44 20.41 -19.82
CA PHE A 279 3.22 21.12 -19.41
C PHE A 279 3.45 22.10 -18.26
N ALA A 280 4.70 22.36 -17.88
CA ALA A 280 5.08 23.24 -16.76
C ALA A 280 4.33 22.93 -15.44
N ARG A 281 3.92 21.67 -15.23
CA ARG A 281 3.15 21.23 -14.06
C ARG A 281 4.01 20.33 -13.18
N ASN A 282 4.10 20.69 -11.89
CA ASN A 282 4.81 19.90 -10.89
C ASN A 282 3.88 19.42 -9.77
N TYR A 283 4.33 18.41 -9.03
CA TYR A 283 3.58 17.76 -7.95
C TYR A 283 4.32 17.81 -6.60
N ARG A 284 5.29 18.72 -6.45
CA ARG A 284 6.21 18.77 -5.29
C ARG A 284 5.51 19.09 -3.97
N THR A 285 4.29 19.62 -4.02
CA THR A 285 3.44 19.92 -2.85
C THR A 285 2.44 18.81 -2.54
N ASN A 286 2.44 17.71 -3.30
CA ASN A 286 1.57 16.57 -3.04
C ASN A 286 1.98 15.84 -1.75
N ASN A 287 1.04 15.73 -0.81
CA ASN A 287 1.31 15.17 0.53
C ASN A 287 1.73 13.70 0.50
N TRP A 288 1.07 12.89 -0.32
CA TRP A 288 1.43 11.48 -0.51
C TRP A 288 2.84 11.35 -1.04
N LEU A 289 3.17 12.14 -2.07
CA LEU A 289 4.48 12.08 -2.70
C LEU A 289 5.60 12.40 -1.69
N ARG A 290 5.42 13.44 -0.86
CA ARG A 290 6.35 13.83 0.22
C ARG A 290 6.56 12.76 1.29
N LYS A 291 5.62 11.82 1.42
CA LYS A 291 5.69 10.69 2.37
C LYS A 291 6.03 9.37 1.72
N HIS A 292 6.01 9.27 0.39
CA HIS A 292 6.20 8.00 -0.31
C HIS A 292 7.58 7.37 -0.10
N PHE A 293 8.62 8.18 0.18
CA PHE A 293 9.91 7.63 0.60
C PHE A 293 9.82 6.79 1.88
N ASP A 294 9.03 7.23 2.87
CA ASP A 294 8.84 6.49 4.12
C ASP A 294 8.15 5.13 3.85
N PHE A 295 7.23 5.08 2.87
CA PHE A 295 6.62 3.83 2.44
C PHE A 295 7.64 2.84 1.88
N LEU A 296 8.56 3.27 1.02
CA LEU A 296 9.62 2.39 0.50
C LEU A 296 10.63 2.00 1.59
N LEU A 297 10.96 2.92 2.50
CA LEU A 297 11.94 2.70 3.55
C LEU A 297 11.44 1.74 4.63
N TYR A 298 10.27 1.98 5.22
CA TYR A 298 9.82 1.24 6.41
C TYR A 298 9.09 -0.07 6.10
N THR A 299 8.92 -0.42 4.82
CA THR A 299 8.32 -1.69 4.39
C THR A 299 9.35 -2.72 3.92
N ILE A 300 10.64 -2.34 3.87
CA ILE A 300 11.72 -3.27 3.52
C ILE A 300 12.11 -4.11 4.74
N ILE A 301 12.31 -5.41 4.51
CA ILE A 301 12.75 -6.37 5.53
C ILE A 301 14.29 -6.26 5.66
N PRO A 302 14.86 -6.44 6.88
CA PRO A 302 16.30 -6.59 7.13
C PRO A 302 17.03 -7.34 6.01
N GLY A 303 18.16 -6.79 5.56
CA GLY A 303 18.95 -7.35 4.45
C GLY A 303 18.61 -6.78 3.06
N PHE A 304 17.69 -5.81 2.97
CA PHE A 304 17.39 -5.03 1.75
C PHE A 304 16.97 -5.82 0.50
N GLN A 305 16.52 -7.06 0.66
CA GLN A 305 16.17 -7.95 -0.45
C GLN A 305 14.66 -8.14 -0.64
N LEU A 306 13.93 -8.13 0.48
CA LEU A 306 12.52 -8.46 0.56
C LEU A 306 11.75 -7.27 1.13
N THR A 307 10.46 -7.23 0.82
CA THR A 307 9.53 -6.28 1.44
C THR A 307 8.42 -7.04 2.15
N VAL A 308 7.71 -6.35 3.04
CA VAL A 308 6.40 -6.80 3.50
C VAL A 308 5.51 -7.08 2.28
N GLY A 309 4.79 -8.19 2.32
CA GLY A 309 4.02 -8.79 1.24
C GLY A 309 2.51 -8.76 1.47
N PHE A 310 1.99 -7.75 2.19
CA PHE A 310 0.55 -7.48 2.25
C PHE A 310 0.00 -7.13 0.86
N ALA A 311 -1.28 -7.49 0.64
CA ALA A 311 -1.91 -7.50 -0.69
C ALA A 311 -1.22 -8.47 -1.67
N ASP A 312 -1.66 -8.49 -2.92
CA ASP A 312 -0.97 -9.25 -3.96
C ASP A 312 0.46 -8.72 -4.14
N SER A 313 1.45 -9.55 -3.86
CA SER A 313 2.86 -9.14 -3.90
C SER A 313 3.76 -10.17 -4.56
N ASN A 314 4.84 -9.67 -5.16
CA ASN A 314 6.03 -10.48 -5.45
C ASN A 314 6.85 -10.70 -4.15
N LEU A 315 8.12 -11.10 -4.28
CA LEU A 315 9.06 -11.15 -3.16
C LEU A 315 9.39 -9.76 -2.58
N ASN A 316 9.41 -8.74 -3.45
CA ASN A 316 9.80 -7.38 -3.12
C ASN A 316 9.00 -6.35 -3.96
N TRP A 317 9.62 -5.76 -4.99
CA TRP A 317 9.04 -4.74 -5.84
C TRP A 317 8.66 -5.33 -7.20
N ALA A 318 7.64 -4.78 -7.87
CA ALA A 318 7.35 -5.17 -9.25
C ALA A 318 8.34 -4.51 -10.23
N TYR A 319 8.72 -3.26 -9.94
CA TYR A 319 9.55 -2.43 -10.81
C TYR A 319 10.49 -1.56 -9.95
N GLY A 320 11.76 -1.45 -10.33
CA GLY A 320 12.77 -0.71 -9.57
C GLY A 320 13.04 -1.33 -8.19
N PRO A 321 13.09 -0.55 -7.09
CA PRO A 321 12.61 0.83 -6.94
C PRO A 321 13.71 1.89 -7.11
N GLU A 322 14.90 1.53 -7.57
CA GLU A 322 16.06 2.42 -7.67
C GLU A 322 15.75 3.67 -8.48
N SER A 323 15.12 3.51 -9.66
CA SER A 323 14.69 4.64 -10.49
C SER A 323 13.73 5.58 -9.78
N GLN A 324 12.78 5.04 -9.02
CA GLN A 324 11.81 5.79 -8.23
C GLN A 324 12.50 6.53 -7.08
N LEU A 325 13.50 5.93 -6.45
CA LEU A 325 14.28 6.54 -5.37
C LEU A 325 15.15 7.70 -5.89
N GLU A 326 15.86 7.51 -7.01
CA GLU A 326 16.60 8.60 -7.66
C GLU A 326 15.66 9.76 -8.05
N PHE A 327 14.46 9.43 -8.57
CA PHE A 327 13.44 10.45 -8.86
C PHE A 327 13.02 11.21 -7.61
N LEU A 328 12.63 10.51 -6.53
CA LEU A 328 12.17 11.15 -5.29
C LEU A 328 13.24 12.06 -4.68
N GLU A 329 14.49 11.59 -4.67
CA GLU A 329 15.66 12.33 -4.18
C GLU A 329 15.81 13.66 -4.93
N ASN A 330 15.76 13.63 -6.26
CA ASN A 330 15.92 14.81 -7.10
C ASN A 330 14.65 15.70 -7.13
N TYR A 331 13.47 15.12 -6.94
CA TYR A 331 12.18 15.79 -7.15
C TYR A 331 11.58 16.44 -5.89
N LEU A 332 11.82 15.92 -4.69
CA LEU A 332 11.11 16.41 -3.50
C LEU A 332 11.98 17.23 -2.59
N HIS A 333 13.03 16.66 -2.02
CA HIS A 333 14.01 17.38 -1.22
C HIS A 333 15.27 16.51 -1.13
N PRO A 334 16.39 16.93 -1.72
CA PRO A 334 17.59 16.11 -1.74
C PRO A 334 18.29 16.14 -0.38
N ASP A 335 18.25 15.03 0.35
CA ASP A 335 18.92 14.87 1.64
C ASP A 335 19.86 13.65 1.72
N GLY A 336 19.94 12.88 0.63
CA GLY A 336 20.78 11.71 0.43
C GLY A 336 20.15 10.38 0.83
N ARG A 337 18.98 10.36 1.48
CA ARG A 337 18.42 9.12 2.04
C ARG A 337 17.84 8.16 1.01
N ALA A 338 17.15 8.67 -0.02
CA ALA A 338 16.68 7.83 -1.10
C ALA A 338 17.85 7.33 -1.95
N LYS A 339 18.89 8.15 -2.12
CA LYS A 339 20.14 7.73 -2.75
C LYS A 339 20.83 6.60 -1.99
N TRP A 340 20.92 6.72 -0.66
CA TRP A 340 21.46 5.65 0.19
C TRP A 340 20.64 4.36 0.07
N LEU A 341 19.30 4.45 0.18
CA LEU A 341 18.45 3.27 0.08
C LEU A 341 18.58 2.58 -1.29
N SER A 342 18.67 3.37 -2.37
CA SER A 342 18.94 2.85 -3.72
C SER A 342 20.23 2.02 -3.76
N ASN A 343 21.31 2.53 -3.18
CA ASN A 343 22.60 1.83 -3.10
C ASN A 343 22.54 0.55 -2.24
N GLU A 344 21.85 0.57 -1.11
CA GLU A 344 21.67 -0.63 -0.26
C GLU A 344 20.89 -1.72 -0.99
N ILE A 345 19.79 -1.36 -1.65
CA ILE A 345 19.00 -2.31 -2.44
C ILE A 345 19.85 -2.92 -3.56
N LYS A 346 20.61 -2.10 -4.30
CA LYS A 346 21.48 -2.58 -5.38
C LYS A 346 22.55 -3.55 -4.89
N SER A 347 23.24 -3.20 -3.81
CA SER A 347 24.34 -4.00 -3.27
C SER A 347 23.87 -5.34 -2.69
N HIS A 348 22.63 -5.40 -2.19
CA HIS A 348 22.07 -6.63 -1.61
C HIS A 348 21.21 -7.43 -2.57
N ARG A 349 20.93 -6.92 -3.78
CA ARG A 349 20.08 -7.61 -4.77
C ARG A 349 20.70 -8.95 -5.17
N VAL A 350 20.04 -10.05 -4.83
CA VAL A 350 20.56 -11.40 -5.07
C VAL A 350 20.47 -11.77 -6.56
N ASN A 351 21.63 -12.05 -7.18
CA ASN A 351 21.71 -12.55 -8.57
C ASN A 351 21.14 -13.99 -8.76
N LYS A 352 20.92 -14.73 -7.67
CA LYS A 352 20.63 -16.17 -7.63
C LYS A 352 19.19 -16.58 -7.35
N VAL A 353 18.28 -15.69 -6.94
CA VAL A 353 16.87 -16.09 -6.80
C VAL A 353 16.33 -16.33 -8.20
N ASN A 354 15.71 -17.48 -8.42
CA ASN A 354 15.13 -17.98 -9.67
C ASN A 354 13.96 -17.09 -10.16
N TYR A 355 14.19 -15.79 -10.35
CA TYR A 355 13.33 -14.94 -11.15
C TYR A 355 13.47 -15.42 -12.58
N LYS A 356 12.50 -16.23 -13.03
CA LYS A 356 12.39 -16.67 -14.42
C LYS A 356 12.35 -15.49 -15.42
N ASN A 357 12.16 -14.25 -14.94
CA ASN A 357 12.19 -13.03 -15.74
C ASN A 357 13.31 -12.07 -15.29
N ARG A 358 14.57 -12.37 -15.67
CA ARG A 358 15.73 -11.50 -15.40
C ARG A 358 15.67 -10.10 -16.06
N HIS A 359 14.65 -9.81 -16.86
CA HIS A 359 14.59 -8.58 -17.65
C HIS A 359 13.68 -7.50 -17.04
N ASP A 360 12.75 -7.88 -16.16
CA ASP A 360 11.80 -6.91 -15.58
C ASP A 360 12.47 -6.02 -14.53
N TYR A 361 13.45 -6.53 -13.77
CA TYR A 361 14.13 -5.75 -12.73
C TYR A 361 15.11 -4.69 -13.28
N LYS A 362 15.62 -4.84 -14.50
CA LYS A 362 16.46 -3.84 -15.17
C LYS A 362 15.70 -2.96 -16.16
N SER A 363 14.38 -3.12 -16.24
CA SER A 363 13.53 -2.39 -17.20
C SER A 363 13.53 -0.87 -17.02
N GLN A 364 13.99 -0.36 -15.88
CA GLN A 364 13.99 1.06 -15.53
C GLN A 364 15.39 1.67 -15.37
N VAL A 365 16.46 0.96 -15.75
CA VAL A 365 17.82 1.50 -15.61
C VAL A 365 17.99 2.78 -16.44
N HIS A 366 17.27 2.90 -17.56
CA HIS A 366 17.27 4.13 -18.36
C HIS A 366 16.63 5.32 -17.63
N THR A 367 15.48 5.16 -16.95
CA THR A 367 14.89 6.24 -16.15
C THR A 367 15.69 6.49 -14.88
N GLU A 368 16.33 5.47 -14.30
CA GLU A 368 17.27 5.65 -13.20
C GLU A 368 18.43 6.55 -13.62
N PHE A 369 19.05 6.27 -14.78
CA PHE A 369 20.10 7.10 -15.35
C PHE A 369 19.63 8.55 -15.56
N LEU A 370 18.43 8.73 -16.15
CA LEU A 370 17.90 10.06 -16.45
C LEU A 370 17.50 10.87 -15.20
N PHE A 371 17.10 10.20 -14.12
CA PHE A 371 16.70 10.85 -12.86
C PHE A 371 17.86 11.03 -11.89
N HIS A 372 19.00 10.38 -12.14
CA HIS A 372 20.15 10.44 -11.27
C HIS A 372 20.71 11.87 -11.15
N ASN A 373 21.00 12.27 -9.91
CA ASN A 373 21.70 13.52 -9.61
C ASN A 373 22.97 13.22 -8.81
N SER A 374 24.11 13.29 -9.50
CA SER A 374 25.43 12.95 -8.95
C SER A 374 25.99 13.96 -7.95
N SER A 375 25.39 15.14 -7.83
CA SER A 375 25.79 16.14 -6.82
C SER A 375 25.37 15.75 -5.40
N LEU A 376 24.45 14.79 -5.26
CA LEU A 376 23.88 14.37 -4.00
C LEU A 376 24.64 13.19 -3.43
N LYS A 377 25.08 13.32 -2.17
CA LYS A 377 25.79 12.25 -1.47
C LYS A 377 24.81 11.34 -0.73
N PRO A 378 25.00 10.01 -0.76
CA PRO A 378 24.19 9.09 0.03
C PRO A 378 24.26 9.42 1.52
N LYS A 379 23.11 9.47 2.19
CA LYS A 379 22.97 9.68 3.63
C LYS A 379 22.17 8.56 4.24
N ARG A 380 22.77 7.81 5.15
CA ARG A 380 22.13 6.67 5.82
C ARG A 380 20.90 7.11 6.63
N ALA A 381 19.83 6.31 6.58
CA ALA A 381 18.73 6.41 7.55
C ALA A 381 19.18 5.81 8.89
N SER A 382 19.06 6.58 9.97
CA SER A 382 19.70 6.26 11.26
C SER A 382 18.78 5.66 12.33
N GLU A 383 17.46 5.59 12.11
CA GLU A 383 16.51 5.35 13.20
C GLU A 383 15.67 4.09 13.00
N VAL A 384 15.80 3.15 13.95
CA VAL A 384 14.79 2.11 14.15
C VAL A 384 13.51 2.78 14.62
N LYS A 385 12.46 2.70 13.80
CA LYS A 385 11.19 3.35 14.09
C LYS A 385 10.05 2.34 14.06
N LEU A 386 9.16 2.46 15.03
CA LEU A 386 7.80 1.95 14.91
C LEU A 386 7.06 2.92 13.99
N HIS A 387 6.88 2.54 12.73
CA HIS A 387 6.24 3.37 11.72
C HIS A 387 4.75 3.02 11.60
N VAL A 388 3.93 4.05 11.37
CA VAL A 388 2.48 3.94 11.25
C VAL A 388 2.03 4.47 9.90
N PHE A 389 1.56 3.58 9.05
CA PHE A 389 0.82 3.91 7.85
C PHE A 389 -0.66 4.00 8.22
N SER A 390 -1.10 5.17 8.69
CA SER A 390 -2.46 5.39 9.23
C SER A 390 -3.58 5.29 8.19
N ASP A 391 -3.27 5.55 6.93
CA ASP A 391 -4.19 5.39 5.81
C ASP A 391 -4.26 3.94 5.36
N TRP A 392 -3.10 3.31 5.15
CA TRP A 392 -3.00 1.90 4.79
C TRP A 392 -3.48 0.97 5.90
N GLY A 393 -3.42 1.43 7.15
CA GLY A 393 -3.66 0.64 8.36
C GLY A 393 -2.60 -0.42 8.60
N VAL A 394 -1.32 -0.06 8.39
CA VAL A 394 -0.17 -0.96 8.60
C VAL A 394 0.80 -0.36 9.61
N LEU A 395 1.24 -1.17 10.57
CA LEU A 395 2.35 -0.89 11.46
C LEU A 395 3.58 -1.67 11.01
N THR A 396 4.75 -1.06 11.06
CA THR A 396 6.03 -1.75 10.86
C THR A 396 7.04 -1.34 11.92
N TYR A 397 7.92 -2.27 12.29
CA TYR A 397 9.05 -2.05 13.16
C TYR A 397 10.29 -2.73 12.57
N GLY A 398 11.43 -2.04 12.59
CA GLY A 398 12.70 -2.58 12.10
C GLY A 398 12.93 -2.48 10.59
N GLY A 399 12.05 -1.82 9.83
CA GLY A 399 12.26 -1.61 8.40
C GLY A 399 13.25 -0.47 8.09
N GLY A 400 14.01 -0.61 7.00
CA GLY A 400 14.78 0.50 6.41
C GLY A 400 16.14 0.78 7.04
N ILE A 401 16.77 -0.24 7.61
CA ILE A 401 17.99 -0.11 8.41
C ILE A 401 18.90 -1.31 8.08
N PRO A 402 20.24 -1.16 8.12
CA PRO A 402 21.16 -2.25 7.75
C PRO A 402 21.21 -3.47 8.64
N ASP A 403 21.05 -3.32 9.96
CA ASP A 403 21.07 -4.45 10.88
C ASP A 403 19.95 -4.38 11.94
N PRO A 404 18.68 -4.37 11.53
CA PRO A 404 17.58 -4.60 12.45
C PRO A 404 17.55 -6.10 12.75
N HIS A 405 17.75 -6.47 14.01
CA HIS A 405 17.67 -7.88 14.43
C HIS A 405 16.25 -8.45 14.39
N VAL A 406 15.25 -7.61 14.11
CA VAL A 406 13.84 -7.99 14.01
C VAL A 406 13.10 -7.08 13.04
N PHE A 407 12.16 -7.66 12.30
CA PHE A 407 11.12 -6.96 11.57
C PHE A 407 9.75 -7.51 11.98
N LEU A 408 8.88 -6.61 12.39
CA LEU A 408 7.52 -6.92 12.79
C LEU A 408 6.56 -6.01 12.02
N SER A 409 5.53 -6.59 11.41
CA SER A 409 4.45 -5.80 10.81
C SER A 409 3.09 -6.30 11.23
N PHE A 410 2.08 -5.43 11.20
CA PHE A 410 0.69 -5.77 11.51
C PHE A 410 -0.26 -4.94 10.63
N LYS A 411 -1.24 -5.58 9.99
CA LYS A 411 -2.23 -4.91 9.13
C LYS A 411 -3.63 -5.00 9.74
N CYS A 412 -4.30 -3.86 9.87
CA CYS A 412 -5.72 -3.79 10.20
C CYS A 412 -6.29 -2.44 9.72
N SER A 413 -7.08 -2.47 8.64
CA SER A 413 -7.40 -1.28 7.86
C SER A 413 -8.78 -1.30 7.22
N HIS A 414 -9.11 -0.19 6.58
CA HIS A 414 -10.25 -0.07 5.68
C HIS A 414 -9.85 -0.56 4.28
N LEU A 415 -10.81 -1.13 3.56
CA LEU A 415 -10.65 -1.50 2.16
C LEU A 415 -10.27 -0.27 1.32
N HIS A 416 -9.24 -0.39 0.51
CA HIS A 416 -8.63 0.62 -0.37
C HIS A 416 -7.90 1.76 0.36
N GLY A 417 -7.58 1.60 1.65
CA GLY A 417 -7.01 2.65 2.48
C GLY A 417 -8.06 3.66 2.96
N ARG A 418 -7.82 4.28 4.12
CA ARG A 418 -8.81 5.12 4.83
C ARG A 418 -9.31 6.28 3.98
N ALA A 419 -8.40 7.06 3.37
CA ALA A 419 -8.76 8.27 2.62
C ALA A 419 -9.66 7.96 1.43
N ILE A 420 -9.32 6.92 0.67
CA ILE A 420 -10.10 6.56 -0.52
C ILE A 420 -11.39 5.83 -0.12
N ASN A 421 -11.37 4.99 0.91
CA ASN A 421 -12.58 4.34 1.43
C ASN A 421 -13.66 5.37 1.84
N LEU A 422 -13.25 6.49 2.45
CA LEU A 422 -14.18 7.56 2.83
C LEU A 422 -14.88 8.21 1.63
N LEU A 423 -14.31 8.11 0.43
CA LEU A 423 -14.93 8.58 -0.80
C LEU A 423 -15.95 7.58 -1.37
N ARG A 424 -16.18 6.42 -0.74
CA ARG A 424 -17.17 5.42 -1.18
C ARG A 424 -18.55 5.97 -1.53
N PRO A 425 -19.15 6.98 -0.84
CA PRO A 425 -20.50 7.45 -1.18
C PRO A 425 -20.55 8.18 -2.52
N SER A 426 -19.39 8.58 -3.05
CA SER A 426 -19.24 9.20 -4.37
C SER A 426 -19.01 8.17 -5.49
N LEU A 427 -18.90 6.88 -5.16
CA LEU A 427 -18.72 5.81 -6.15
C LEU A 427 -20.06 5.48 -6.83
N ASN A 428 -20.07 5.56 -8.16
CA ASN A 428 -21.17 5.03 -8.95
C ASN A 428 -20.83 3.58 -9.33
N PHE A 429 -21.27 2.63 -8.48
CA PHE A 429 -21.07 1.19 -8.65
C PHE A 429 -21.61 0.66 -9.99
N ASN A 430 -22.68 1.25 -10.53
CA ASN A 430 -23.29 0.84 -11.80
C ASN A 430 -22.42 1.19 -13.02
N THR A 431 -21.59 2.25 -12.93
CA THR A 431 -20.74 2.70 -14.06
C THR A 431 -19.30 2.21 -13.98
N GLN A 432 -18.93 1.49 -12.91
CA GLN A 432 -17.54 1.14 -12.58
C GLN A 432 -16.59 2.35 -12.61
N ARG A 433 -17.13 3.57 -12.42
CA ARG A 433 -16.34 4.79 -12.18
C ARG A 433 -15.98 4.81 -10.71
N GLY A 434 -14.69 4.75 -10.39
CA GLY A 434 -14.30 4.71 -8.99
C GLY A 434 -12.93 4.10 -8.73
N PHE A 435 -12.92 3.16 -7.78
CA PHE A 435 -11.75 2.53 -7.21
C PHE A 435 -11.91 1.00 -7.26
N VAL A 436 -10.82 0.28 -7.54
CA VAL A 436 -10.83 -1.19 -7.69
C VAL A 436 -9.82 -1.79 -6.69
N PRO A 437 -10.26 -2.34 -5.55
CA PRO A 437 -9.37 -2.98 -4.57
C PRO A 437 -9.09 -4.45 -4.92
N GLY A 438 -8.97 -4.80 -6.21
CA GLY A 438 -8.91 -6.20 -6.66
C GLY A 438 -7.70 -6.97 -6.10
N HIS A 439 -6.59 -6.27 -5.89
CA HIS A 439 -5.33 -6.80 -5.37
C HIS A 439 -5.26 -6.87 -3.84
N GLU A 440 -6.23 -6.34 -3.11
CA GLU A 440 -6.31 -6.50 -1.65
C GLU A 440 -6.61 -7.95 -1.25
N GLN A 441 -6.34 -8.28 0.01
CA GLN A 441 -6.52 -9.61 0.58
C GLN A 441 -7.44 -9.56 1.81
N PRO A 442 -8.15 -10.66 2.13
CA PRO A 442 -8.89 -10.82 3.39
C PRO A 442 -7.89 -11.08 4.55
N ASP A 443 -7.02 -10.11 4.80
CA ASP A 443 -5.79 -10.22 5.60
C ASP A 443 -5.80 -9.33 6.85
N GLN A 444 -6.98 -8.89 7.30
CA GLN A 444 -7.08 -8.02 8.46
C GLN A 444 -6.65 -8.79 9.72
N GLY A 445 -5.82 -8.19 10.55
CA GLY A 445 -5.12 -8.83 11.67
C GLY A 445 -3.95 -9.74 11.30
N SER A 446 -3.58 -9.79 10.02
CA SER A 446 -2.37 -10.48 9.57
C SER A 446 -1.12 -9.75 10.03
N PHE A 447 -0.03 -10.50 10.23
CA PHE A 447 1.25 -9.99 10.69
C PHE A 447 2.40 -10.77 10.06
N VAL A 448 3.59 -10.16 10.12
CA VAL A 448 4.86 -10.77 9.70
C VAL A 448 5.84 -10.66 10.85
N PHE A 449 6.59 -11.71 11.10
CA PHE A 449 7.63 -11.73 12.11
C PHE A 449 8.90 -12.33 11.54
N VAL A 450 9.89 -11.48 11.28
CA VAL A 450 11.23 -11.87 10.82
C VAL A 450 12.22 -11.49 11.89
N THR A 451 13.16 -12.39 12.16
CA THR A 451 14.27 -12.16 13.09
C THR A 451 15.58 -12.24 12.31
N LYS A 452 16.69 -11.82 12.92
CA LYS A 452 18.05 -11.94 12.36
C LYS A 452 18.34 -13.32 11.77
N ASP A 453 17.74 -14.32 12.39
CA ASP A 453 18.06 -15.73 12.23
C ASP A 453 17.09 -16.47 11.30
N GLN A 454 15.85 -16.01 11.19
CA GLN A 454 14.80 -16.69 10.45
C GLN A 454 13.60 -15.77 10.20
N ALA A 455 13.00 -15.88 9.02
CA ALA A 455 11.62 -15.45 8.82
C ALA A 455 10.69 -16.46 9.52
N VAL A 456 10.08 -16.07 10.64
CA VAL A 456 9.27 -16.97 11.49
C VAL A 456 7.84 -17.04 10.97
N ILE A 457 7.23 -15.89 10.68
CA ILE A 457 5.89 -15.81 10.10
C ILE A 457 5.97 -14.95 8.85
N THR A 458 5.49 -15.47 7.72
CA THR A 458 5.55 -14.81 6.41
C THR A 458 4.17 -14.74 5.77
N GLU A 459 4.00 -13.94 4.74
CA GLU A 459 2.77 -13.88 3.94
C GLU A 459 2.75 -14.91 2.80
N PRO A 460 1.56 -15.31 2.31
CA PRO A 460 1.41 -16.16 1.14
C PRO A 460 1.75 -15.46 -0.19
N ARG A 461 1.87 -14.11 -0.18
CA ARG A 461 2.13 -13.23 -1.33
C ARG A 461 0.99 -13.30 -2.36
N TYR A 462 1.29 -13.23 -3.67
CA TYR A 462 0.28 -13.26 -4.74
C TYR A 462 -0.53 -14.57 -4.76
N ALA A 463 -1.81 -14.48 -4.41
CA ALA A 463 -2.70 -15.62 -4.24
C ALA A 463 -4.18 -15.29 -4.55
N PRO A 464 -5.01 -16.31 -4.82
CA PRO A 464 -6.46 -16.15 -4.71
C PRO A 464 -6.86 -15.64 -3.32
N LYS A 465 -7.96 -14.89 -3.24
CA LYS A 465 -8.41 -14.18 -2.05
C LYS A 465 -9.18 -15.12 -1.13
N TYR A 466 -8.44 -15.84 -0.29
CA TYR A 466 -8.99 -16.71 0.75
C TYR A 466 -8.42 -16.34 2.12
N THR A 467 -9.29 -16.30 3.13
CA THR A 467 -8.89 -15.93 4.50
C THR A 467 -7.90 -16.93 5.09
N TYR A 468 -8.06 -18.23 4.81
CA TYR A 468 -7.15 -19.28 5.28
C TYR A 468 -5.73 -19.21 4.70
N LEU A 469 -5.50 -18.37 3.69
CA LEU A 469 -4.14 -18.12 3.17
C LEU A 469 -3.43 -17.01 3.95
N GLN A 470 -4.11 -16.33 4.86
CA GLN A 470 -3.59 -15.19 5.61
C GLN A 470 -3.32 -15.57 7.06
N ASN A 471 -2.45 -14.83 7.74
CA ASN A 471 -2.12 -15.05 9.15
C ASN A 471 -3.24 -14.53 10.07
N THR A 472 -4.48 -15.00 9.92
CA THR A 472 -5.69 -14.47 10.59
C THR A 472 -6.67 -15.59 10.98
N LEU A 473 -7.88 -15.21 11.41
CA LEU A 473 -8.91 -16.10 11.94
C LEU A 473 -10.03 -16.40 10.92
N MET A 474 -10.59 -17.59 11.02
CA MET A 474 -11.89 -17.99 10.44
C MET A 474 -12.81 -18.54 11.52
N PHE A 475 -14.12 -18.50 11.31
CA PHE A 475 -15.13 -18.86 12.32
C PHE A 475 -16.17 -19.85 11.76
N GLY A 476 -16.73 -20.68 12.63
CA GLY A 476 -17.79 -21.62 12.26
C GLY A 476 -18.54 -22.22 13.44
N PRO A 477 -19.57 -23.06 13.20
CA PRO A 477 -20.02 -23.50 11.89
C PRO A 477 -20.74 -22.39 11.12
N SER A 478 -20.60 -22.42 9.79
CA SER A 478 -21.40 -21.66 8.83
C SER A 478 -21.71 -22.53 7.63
N ASN A 479 -22.93 -22.41 7.11
CA ASN A 479 -23.36 -23.03 5.86
C ASN A 479 -23.11 -22.11 4.65
N GLU A 480 -22.50 -20.95 4.88
CA GLU A 480 -22.15 -19.97 3.86
C GLU A 480 -20.65 -20.00 3.56
N GLY A 481 -20.24 -19.31 2.50
CA GLY A 481 -18.83 -19.22 2.08
C GLY A 481 -18.30 -20.42 1.29
N CYS A 482 -17.06 -20.30 0.84
CA CYS A 482 -16.37 -21.28 -0.02
C CYS A 482 -15.54 -22.31 0.76
N THR A 483 -15.44 -22.17 2.07
CA THR A 483 -14.52 -22.91 2.97
C THR A 483 -15.27 -23.57 4.12
N ARG A 484 -16.53 -23.94 3.85
CA ARG A 484 -17.43 -24.63 4.78
C ARG A 484 -16.72 -25.79 5.50
N PRO A 485 -16.99 -26.00 6.80
CA PRO A 485 -17.98 -25.31 7.62
C PRO A 485 -17.49 -23.97 8.21
N TYR A 486 -16.38 -23.41 7.72
CA TYR A 486 -15.84 -22.14 8.20
C TYR A 486 -16.11 -21.01 7.22
N LEU A 487 -16.29 -19.81 7.77
CA LEU A 487 -16.40 -18.55 7.05
C LEU A 487 -15.27 -17.62 7.52
N GLY A 488 -14.60 -16.98 6.56
CA GLY A 488 -13.54 -16.02 6.81
C GLY A 488 -14.03 -14.59 6.72
N GLN A 489 -13.12 -13.69 6.34
CA GLN A 489 -13.42 -12.27 6.20
C GLN A 489 -14.19 -11.99 4.91
N LEU A 490 -14.98 -10.93 4.93
CA LEU A 490 -15.68 -10.40 3.77
C LEU A 490 -14.70 -10.12 2.62
N GLY A 491 -15.14 -10.39 1.38
CA GLY A 491 -14.32 -10.16 0.19
C GLY A 491 -13.50 -11.37 -0.29
N GLU A 492 -13.62 -12.52 0.37
CA GLU A 492 -12.94 -13.76 -0.03
C GLU A 492 -13.64 -14.53 -1.18
N CYS A 493 -13.16 -15.74 -1.46
CA CYS A 493 -13.68 -16.75 -2.39
C CYS A 493 -13.39 -16.58 -3.90
N LYS A 494 -12.55 -15.62 -4.30
CA LYS A 494 -12.27 -15.34 -5.72
C LYS A 494 -10.79 -15.06 -5.98
N MET A 495 -10.41 -15.07 -7.26
CA MET A 495 -9.05 -14.65 -7.66
C MET A 495 -8.77 -13.17 -7.31
N TRP A 496 -9.80 -12.34 -7.43
CA TRP A 496 -9.80 -10.91 -7.13
C TRP A 496 -10.67 -10.65 -5.92
N PHE A 497 -10.33 -9.64 -5.12
CA PHE A 497 -11.11 -9.31 -3.92
C PHE A 497 -12.57 -9.09 -4.29
N ASN A 498 -13.49 -9.69 -3.55
CA ASN A 498 -14.90 -9.75 -3.93
C ASN A 498 -15.68 -8.47 -3.53
N PHE A 499 -15.22 -7.30 -3.99
CA PHE A 499 -15.80 -6.00 -3.62
C PHE A 499 -17.07 -5.61 -4.39
N LYS A 500 -17.32 -6.23 -5.56
CA LYS A 500 -18.46 -5.86 -6.44
C LYS A 500 -19.78 -6.51 -6.02
N PHE A 501 -19.69 -7.71 -5.44
CA PHE A 501 -20.85 -8.56 -5.20
C PHE A 501 -21.26 -8.60 -3.73
N ASP A 502 -20.51 -7.93 -2.87
CA ASP A 502 -20.84 -7.76 -1.46
C ASP A 502 -20.57 -6.31 -1.04
N SER A 503 -21.62 -5.51 -0.98
CA SER A 503 -21.54 -4.08 -0.61
C SER A 503 -21.06 -3.87 0.83
N ARG A 504 -21.13 -4.89 1.69
CA ARG A 504 -20.67 -4.84 3.07
C ARG A 504 -19.14 -4.69 3.14
N THR A 505 -18.41 -5.15 2.12
CA THR A 505 -16.94 -5.05 2.06
C THR A 505 -16.42 -3.62 2.16
N TRP A 506 -17.08 -2.65 1.50
CA TRP A 506 -16.74 -1.22 1.63
C TRP A 506 -17.23 -0.60 2.94
N GLY A 507 -18.26 -1.21 3.54
CA GLY A 507 -18.85 -0.87 4.84
C GLY A 507 -17.96 -1.25 6.01
N ALA A 508 -17.33 -2.42 5.91
CA ALA A 508 -16.54 -3.08 6.93
C ALA A 508 -15.29 -2.27 7.31
N ARG A 509 -14.97 -2.31 8.60
CA ARG A 509 -13.83 -1.58 9.19
C ARG A 509 -12.92 -2.54 9.92
N GLY A 510 -11.71 -2.73 9.39
CA GLY A 510 -10.55 -3.09 10.19
C GLY A 510 -9.89 -1.80 10.69
N GLU A 511 -9.43 -1.80 11.95
CA GLU A 511 -8.81 -0.62 12.53
C GLU A 511 -7.65 -0.96 13.46
N LEU A 512 -6.52 -0.26 13.27
CA LEU A 512 -5.45 -0.21 14.26
C LEU A 512 -5.96 0.47 15.53
N VAL A 513 -5.84 -0.22 16.66
CA VAL A 513 -6.39 0.24 17.95
C VAL A 513 -5.32 0.92 18.81
N GLY A 514 -4.18 0.27 18.97
CA GLY A 514 -3.12 0.76 19.86
C GLY A 514 -1.77 0.20 19.49
N TYR A 515 -0.74 1.04 19.68
CA TYR A 515 0.64 0.69 19.41
C TYR A 515 1.58 1.48 20.31
N SER A 516 2.70 0.88 20.70
CA SER A 516 3.76 1.58 21.45
C SER A 516 5.08 0.85 21.28
N ARG A 517 6.15 1.58 21.56
CA ARG A 517 7.49 1.03 21.75
C ARG A 517 8.03 1.56 23.05
N GLU A 518 8.45 0.67 23.93
CA GLU A 518 9.16 1.01 25.16
C GLU A 518 10.32 0.03 25.33
N ASN A 519 11.55 0.52 25.21
CA ASN A 519 12.75 -0.31 25.07
C ASN A 519 12.61 -1.30 23.89
N ASP A 520 12.82 -2.59 24.14
CA ASP A 520 12.64 -3.68 23.18
C ASP A 520 11.21 -4.23 23.15
N VAL A 521 10.30 -3.72 24.00
CA VAL A 521 8.91 -4.14 24.02
C VAL A 521 8.10 -3.37 22.99
N ILE A 522 7.53 -4.10 22.04
CA ILE A 522 6.70 -3.54 20.97
C ILE A 522 5.28 -4.05 21.15
N PHE A 523 4.34 -3.11 21.14
CA PHE A 523 2.91 -3.40 21.15
C PHE A 523 2.27 -2.94 19.85
N MET A 524 1.44 -3.80 19.26
CA MET A 524 0.60 -3.48 18.11
C MET A 524 -0.76 -4.17 18.31
N SER A 525 -1.87 -3.53 17.95
CA SER A 525 -3.18 -4.17 18.08
C SER A 525 -4.19 -3.62 17.10
N GLY A 526 -5.22 -4.41 16.81
CA GLY A 526 -6.29 -4.04 15.90
C GLY A 526 -7.60 -4.78 16.14
N ASP A 527 -8.67 -4.16 15.67
CA ASP A 527 -10.04 -4.65 15.71
C ASP A 527 -10.46 -5.10 14.30
N MET A 528 -10.86 -6.37 14.20
CA MET A 528 -11.31 -7.02 12.98
C MET A 528 -12.81 -7.35 13.00
N SER A 529 -13.56 -6.91 14.00
CA SER A 529 -14.92 -7.38 14.26
C SER A 529 -15.86 -7.18 13.06
N GLN A 530 -15.74 -6.04 12.37
CA GLN A 530 -16.63 -5.69 11.27
C GLN A 530 -16.23 -6.28 9.92
N VAL A 531 -15.08 -6.93 9.82
CA VAL A 531 -14.62 -7.57 8.57
C VAL A 531 -15.10 -9.01 8.44
N TYR A 532 -15.79 -9.53 9.46
CA TYR A 532 -16.49 -10.80 9.44
C TYR A 532 -17.99 -10.59 9.25
N ASP A 533 -18.67 -11.63 8.78
CA ASP A 533 -20.12 -11.60 8.61
C ASP A 533 -20.84 -11.47 9.97
N LYS A 534 -21.90 -10.66 10.02
CA LYS A 534 -22.67 -10.43 11.24
C LYS A 534 -23.42 -11.68 11.69
N ASP A 535 -23.70 -12.59 10.77
CA ASP A 535 -24.41 -13.84 11.05
C ASP A 535 -23.56 -14.83 11.86
N LEU A 536 -22.25 -14.62 11.92
CA LEU A 536 -21.37 -15.33 12.87
C LEU A 536 -21.64 -14.91 14.32
N GLY A 537 -22.39 -13.83 14.57
CA GLY A 537 -22.71 -13.35 15.90
C GLY A 537 -21.47 -12.93 16.71
N LEU A 538 -20.46 -12.37 16.05
CA LEU A 538 -19.24 -11.87 16.66
C LEU A 538 -19.45 -10.40 17.08
N THR A 539 -19.16 -10.07 18.34
CA THR A 539 -19.20 -8.68 18.83
C THR A 539 -17.80 -8.08 18.95
N THR A 540 -16.79 -8.93 19.15
CA THR A 540 -15.40 -8.52 19.23
C THR A 540 -14.51 -9.56 18.58
N VAL A 541 -13.62 -9.12 17.71
CA VAL A 541 -12.47 -9.89 17.22
C VAL A 541 -11.26 -8.97 17.29
N TYR A 542 -10.55 -9.02 18.41
CA TYR A 542 -9.42 -8.14 18.71
C TYR A 542 -8.13 -8.94 18.76
N ARG A 543 -7.08 -8.44 18.10
CA ARG A 543 -5.75 -9.04 18.14
C ARG A 543 -4.73 -8.07 18.71
N ALA A 544 -3.89 -8.56 19.61
CA ALA A 544 -2.75 -7.85 20.17
C ALA A 544 -1.46 -8.62 19.93
N LEU A 545 -0.42 -7.92 19.49
CA LEU A 545 0.95 -8.40 19.36
C LEU A 545 1.79 -7.70 20.43
N VAL A 546 2.47 -8.49 21.25
CA VAL A 546 3.41 -8.04 22.28
C VAL A 546 4.75 -8.73 22.03
N MET A 547 5.67 -8.02 21.39
CA MET A 547 7.05 -8.49 21.28
C MET A 547 7.75 -8.18 22.60
N LEU A 548 8.18 -9.22 23.32
CA LEU A 548 8.83 -9.08 24.63
C LEU A 548 10.36 -8.91 24.50
N ALA A 549 10.91 -9.46 23.42
CA ALA A 549 12.32 -9.41 23.05
C ALA A 549 12.44 -9.69 21.53
N PRO A 550 13.57 -9.38 20.87
CA PRO A 550 13.71 -9.54 19.41
C PRO A 550 13.35 -10.91 18.81
N SER A 551 13.42 -11.99 19.60
CA SER A 551 13.04 -13.36 19.18
C SER A 551 11.87 -13.93 20.00
N VAL A 552 11.08 -13.08 20.65
CA VAL A 552 9.92 -13.50 21.47
C VAL A 552 8.72 -12.62 21.15
N LEU A 553 7.71 -13.21 20.50
CA LEU A 553 6.46 -12.54 20.15
C LEU A 553 5.28 -13.28 20.79
N VAL A 554 4.44 -12.55 21.51
CA VAL A 554 3.15 -13.04 22.01
C VAL A 554 2.04 -12.44 21.16
N VAL A 555 1.23 -13.28 20.53
CA VAL A 555 0.02 -12.90 19.79
C VAL A 555 -1.19 -13.32 20.60
N VAL A 556 -2.09 -12.40 20.88
CA VAL A 556 -3.29 -12.66 21.68
C VAL A 556 -4.53 -12.31 20.88
N ASP A 557 -5.38 -13.31 20.66
CA ASP A 557 -6.71 -13.10 20.12
C ASP A 557 -7.73 -13.04 21.27
N ILE A 558 -8.61 -12.04 21.24
CA ILE A 558 -9.74 -11.87 22.16
C ILE A 558 -11.00 -11.86 21.31
N VAL A 559 -11.86 -12.86 21.51
CA VAL A 559 -13.09 -13.01 20.73
C VAL A 559 -14.29 -12.98 21.66
N ARG A 560 -15.28 -12.14 21.34
CA ARG A 560 -16.58 -12.13 22.02
C ARG A 560 -17.69 -12.50 21.05
N PHE A 561 -18.57 -13.35 21.53
CA PHE A 561 -19.74 -13.83 20.83
C PHE A 561 -20.99 -13.20 21.45
N ARG A 562 -21.99 -12.90 20.64
CA ARG A 562 -23.34 -12.61 21.12
C ARG A 562 -23.92 -13.83 21.83
N ALA A 563 -24.84 -13.60 22.76
CA ALA A 563 -25.50 -14.68 23.50
C ALA A 563 -26.22 -15.68 22.58
N ASP A 564 -26.74 -15.22 21.45
CA ASP A 564 -27.43 -16.02 20.43
C ASP A 564 -26.51 -16.59 19.34
N SER A 565 -25.20 -16.39 19.42
CA SER A 565 -24.26 -16.84 18.37
C SER A 565 -24.18 -18.37 18.33
N VAL A 566 -24.47 -18.94 17.16
CA VAL A 566 -24.29 -20.38 16.87
C VAL A 566 -22.84 -20.72 16.51
N THR A 567 -22.01 -19.72 16.20
CA THR A 567 -20.58 -19.91 15.99
C THR A 567 -19.98 -20.44 17.27
N SER A 568 -19.28 -21.56 17.17
CA SER A 568 -18.70 -22.30 18.30
C SER A 568 -17.22 -22.62 18.12
N HIS A 569 -16.69 -22.42 16.91
CA HIS A 569 -15.31 -22.73 16.54
C HIS A 569 -14.64 -21.52 15.90
N ALA A 570 -13.33 -21.42 16.10
CA ALA A 570 -12.48 -20.61 15.25
C ALA A 570 -11.23 -21.39 14.84
N SER A 571 -10.66 -21.01 13.70
CA SER A 571 -9.44 -21.56 13.13
C SER A 571 -8.44 -20.42 12.92
N ALA A 572 -7.26 -20.54 13.54
CA ALA A 572 -6.17 -19.59 13.38
C ALA A 572 -5.11 -20.15 12.43
N PHE A 573 -4.72 -19.34 11.44
CA PHE A 573 -3.74 -19.70 10.43
C PHE A 573 -2.43 -18.95 10.64
N PHE A 574 -1.31 -19.65 10.48
CA PHE A 574 0.03 -19.07 10.50
C PHE A 574 0.88 -19.67 9.38
N HIS A 575 1.55 -18.82 8.61
CA HIS A 575 2.21 -19.18 7.36
C HIS A 575 3.73 -19.00 7.45
N ASN A 576 4.44 -19.83 6.69
CA ASN A 576 5.86 -19.69 6.43
C ASN A 576 6.23 -20.20 5.03
N SER A 577 6.99 -19.40 4.30
CA SER A 577 7.38 -19.70 2.92
C SER A 577 8.50 -20.76 2.83
N ASP A 578 9.35 -20.87 3.85
CA ASP A 578 10.60 -21.64 3.80
C ASP A 578 10.58 -22.89 4.68
N PHE A 579 9.90 -22.83 5.84
CA PHE A 579 9.87 -23.88 6.84
C PHE A 579 8.48 -24.50 6.99
N VAL A 580 8.43 -25.82 7.11
CA VAL A 580 7.21 -26.55 7.47
C VAL A 580 6.94 -26.40 8.96
N PHE A 581 5.66 -26.49 9.33
CA PHE A 581 5.25 -26.60 10.73
C PHE A 581 5.26 -28.07 11.14
N ASN A 582 5.92 -28.38 12.27
CA ASN A 582 5.93 -29.72 12.84
C ASN A 582 5.15 -29.73 14.17
N THR A 583 4.17 -30.63 14.27
CA THR A 583 3.26 -30.79 15.42
C THR A 583 3.47 -32.10 16.19
N ASP A 584 4.55 -32.83 15.88
CA ASP A 584 4.80 -34.20 16.38
C ASP A 584 5.17 -34.24 17.88
N ALA A 585 5.44 -33.07 18.50
CA ALA A 585 5.71 -32.90 19.92
C ALA A 585 4.48 -32.39 20.70
N TYR A 586 3.29 -32.84 20.34
CA TYR A 586 2.05 -32.51 21.03
C TYR A 586 2.02 -33.17 22.42
N ASP A 587 2.34 -32.40 23.45
CA ASP A 587 2.20 -32.80 24.87
C ASP A 587 0.96 -32.12 25.46
N ASN A 588 -0.10 -32.90 25.67
CA ASN A 588 -1.38 -32.45 26.24
C ASN A 588 -1.24 -31.90 27.67
N ASP A 589 -0.14 -32.21 28.38
CA ASP A 589 -0.06 -31.98 29.82
C ASP A 589 0.76 -30.74 30.22
N LYS A 590 1.43 -30.06 29.27
CA LYS A 590 2.35 -28.95 29.58
C LYS A 590 2.09 -27.64 28.84
N ASN A 591 1.84 -27.66 27.53
CA ASN A 591 1.42 -26.55 26.64
C ASN A 591 1.37 -27.09 25.21
N HIS A 592 0.39 -26.70 24.39
CA HIS A 592 0.37 -27.11 22.99
C HIS A 592 1.43 -26.35 22.19
N CYS A 593 2.33 -27.04 21.50
CA CYS A 593 3.41 -26.40 20.74
C CYS A 593 3.59 -27.01 19.34
N ALA A 594 4.02 -26.17 18.40
CA ALA A 594 4.48 -26.56 17.07
C ALA A 594 5.87 -25.96 16.81
N ALA A 595 6.74 -26.70 16.14
CA ALA A 595 8.05 -26.20 15.70
C ALA A 595 7.96 -25.58 14.30
N ILE A 596 8.80 -24.58 14.05
CA ILE A 596 8.94 -23.87 12.79
C ILE A 596 10.40 -23.47 12.58
N GLY A 597 11.14 -24.31 11.85
CA GLY A 597 12.60 -24.18 11.75
C GLY A 597 13.24 -24.22 13.13
N ARG A 598 13.99 -23.17 13.49
CA ARG A 598 14.63 -23.02 14.82
C ARG A 598 13.71 -22.47 15.91
N TYR A 599 12.49 -22.06 15.55
CA TYR A 599 11.53 -21.43 16.44
C TYR A 599 10.47 -22.42 16.91
N LYS A 600 9.86 -22.13 18.06
CA LYS A 600 8.68 -22.82 18.55
C LYS A 600 7.53 -21.83 18.70
N MET A 601 6.32 -22.31 18.42
CA MET A 601 5.06 -21.61 18.66
C MET A 601 4.24 -22.43 19.64
N CYS A 602 4.06 -21.94 20.86
CA CYS A 602 3.22 -22.58 21.87
C CYS A 602 1.94 -21.78 22.10
N TRP A 603 0.83 -22.41 22.48
CA TRP A 603 -0.41 -21.69 22.73
C TRP A 603 -1.20 -22.23 23.92
N GLU A 604 -2.00 -21.33 24.49
CA GLU A 604 -2.91 -21.59 25.61
C GLU A 604 -4.23 -20.85 25.38
N HIS A 605 -5.32 -21.47 25.84
CA HIS A 605 -6.67 -20.93 25.68
C HIS A 605 -7.28 -20.50 27.02
N LEU A 606 -8.13 -19.48 26.96
CA LEU A 606 -9.10 -19.14 27.99
C LEU A 606 -10.48 -19.40 27.41
N ASN A 607 -11.27 -20.20 28.13
CA ASN A 607 -12.65 -20.55 27.75
C ASN A 607 -12.78 -21.18 26.36
N ALA A 608 -11.75 -21.90 25.92
CA ALA A 608 -11.75 -22.66 24.68
C ALA A 608 -10.80 -23.86 24.81
N LYS A 609 -10.94 -24.82 23.90
CA LYS A 609 -10.04 -25.98 23.81
C LYS A 609 -9.66 -26.23 22.35
N THR A 610 -8.40 -26.55 22.08
CA THR A 610 -7.98 -27.03 20.77
C THR A 610 -8.72 -28.33 20.44
N VAL A 611 -9.36 -28.38 19.28
CA VAL A 611 -10.09 -29.57 18.80
C VAL A 611 -9.49 -30.17 17.54
N ASN A 612 -8.71 -29.39 16.79
CA ASN A 612 -7.98 -29.89 15.63
C ASN A 612 -6.73 -29.04 15.38
N ILE A 613 -5.66 -29.68 14.93
CA ILE A 613 -4.44 -29.04 14.45
C ILE A 613 -4.10 -29.71 13.12
N SER A 614 -3.90 -28.92 12.08
CA SER A 614 -3.49 -29.46 10.78
C SER A 614 -2.39 -28.61 10.17
N THR A 615 -1.49 -29.26 9.44
CA THR A 615 -0.42 -28.61 8.70
C THR A 615 -0.57 -28.88 7.21
N LYS A 616 -0.16 -27.92 6.39
CA LYS A 616 -0.04 -28.09 4.95
C LYS A 616 1.35 -27.62 4.53
N ASN A 617 2.05 -28.47 3.80
CA ASN A 617 3.42 -28.24 3.35
C ASN A 617 3.44 -28.02 1.84
N ASN A 618 4.24 -27.05 1.38
CA ASN A 618 4.36 -26.66 -0.02
C ASN A 618 2.99 -26.48 -0.70
N PHE A 619 2.03 -25.92 0.04
CA PHE A 619 0.66 -25.80 -0.37
C PHE A 619 0.50 -24.71 -1.42
N ARG A 620 -0.26 -25.01 -2.47
CA ARG A 620 -0.50 -24.08 -3.58
C ARG A 620 -1.92 -24.26 -4.11
N VAL A 621 -2.69 -23.18 -4.11
CA VAL A 621 -3.98 -23.13 -4.80
C VAL A 621 -3.75 -22.79 -6.28
N THR A 622 -4.68 -23.19 -7.15
CA THR A 622 -4.68 -22.82 -8.57
C THR A 622 -4.45 -21.31 -8.76
N LYS A 623 -3.54 -20.93 -9.66
CA LYS A 623 -3.10 -19.54 -9.95
C LYS A 623 -2.27 -18.84 -8.86
N GLN A 624 -2.04 -19.43 -7.70
CA GLN A 624 -1.08 -18.91 -6.73
C GLN A 624 0.34 -18.97 -7.31
N ARG A 625 1.17 -17.94 -7.13
CA ARG A 625 2.53 -17.91 -7.72
C ARG A 625 3.55 -18.71 -6.93
N HIS A 626 3.48 -18.61 -5.61
CA HIS A 626 4.41 -19.25 -4.67
C HIS A 626 3.66 -20.23 -3.79
N ALA A 627 4.30 -21.34 -3.44
CA ALA A 627 3.76 -22.22 -2.43
C ALA A 627 3.97 -21.61 -1.03
N THR A 628 3.17 -22.03 -0.07
CA THR A 628 3.30 -21.67 1.34
C THR A 628 3.17 -22.91 2.20
N ASN A 629 3.83 -22.92 3.36
CA ASN A 629 3.52 -23.85 4.44
C ASN A 629 2.60 -23.13 5.42
N PHE A 630 1.67 -23.83 6.05
CA PHE A 630 0.88 -23.26 7.14
C PHE A 630 0.47 -24.29 8.17
N VAL A 631 0.21 -23.79 9.38
CA VAL A 631 -0.50 -24.51 10.44
C VAL A 631 -1.87 -23.86 10.64
N ASN A 632 -2.88 -24.69 10.84
CA ASN A 632 -4.23 -24.33 11.21
C ASN A 632 -4.53 -24.90 12.59
N ILE A 633 -4.81 -24.03 13.56
CA ILE A 633 -5.18 -24.38 14.93
C ILE A 633 -6.66 -24.05 15.11
N THR A 634 -7.48 -25.09 15.17
CA THR A 634 -8.93 -24.97 15.41
C THR A 634 -9.23 -25.20 16.88
N TRP A 635 -9.96 -24.26 17.48
CA TRP A 635 -10.46 -24.37 18.84
C TRP A 635 -11.97 -24.25 18.91
N LYS A 636 -12.56 -24.88 19.91
CA LYS A 636 -13.99 -24.80 20.25
C LYS A 636 -14.16 -24.00 21.54
N ARG A 637 -15.07 -23.02 21.54
CA ARG A 637 -15.37 -22.21 22.72
C ARG A 637 -16.19 -22.97 23.76
N SER A 638 -15.97 -22.67 25.03
CA SER A 638 -16.81 -23.07 26.16
C SER A 638 -17.64 -21.92 26.74
N GLU A 639 -17.22 -20.66 26.52
CA GLU A 639 -17.97 -19.46 26.93
C GLU A 639 -18.14 -18.45 25.79
N LEU A 640 -18.79 -17.31 26.07
CA LEU A 640 -19.01 -16.21 25.12
C LEU A 640 -17.81 -15.27 24.98
N LEU A 641 -16.89 -15.26 25.93
CA LEU A 641 -15.61 -14.58 25.83
C LEU A 641 -14.54 -15.65 25.78
N THR A 642 -13.77 -15.67 24.71
CA THR A 642 -12.60 -16.53 24.58
C THR A 642 -11.35 -15.69 24.35
N SER A 643 -10.21 -16.24 24.76
CA SER A 643 -8.93 -15.70 24.36
C SER A 643 -7.93 -16.81 24.09
N THR A 644 -7.03 -16.59 23.14
CA THR A 644 -5.91 -17.49 22.87
C THR A 644 -4.63 -16.71 22.82
N ALA A 645 -3.61 -17.16 23.55
CA ALA A 645 -2.27 -16.60 23.50
C ALA A 645 -1.35 -17.56 22.74
N TYR A 646 -0.69 -17.09 21.69
CA TYR A 646 0.34 -17.79 20.91
C TYR A 646 1.69 -17.15 21.21
N VAL A 647 2.67 -17.94 21.67
CA VAL A 647 4.01 -17.50 22.02
C VAL A 647 5.00 -18.08 21.01
N PHE A 648 5.54 -17.22 20.15
CA PHE A 648 6.65 -17.53 19.25
C PHE A 648 7.95 -17.22 19.98
N HIS A 649 8.84 -18.21 20.12
CA HIS A 649 10.14 -17.99 20.74
C HIS A 649 11.28 -18.69 20.00
N GLY A 650 12.42 -18.00 19.95
CA GLY A 650 13.66 -18.50 19.35
C GLY A 650 14.38 -19.55 20.22
N PRO A 651 15.41 -20.19 19.66
CA PRO A 651 16.13 -21.30 20.29
C PRO A 651 16.90 -20.91 21.55
N GLN A 652 17.20 -19.62 21.75
CA GLN A 652 17.87 -19.10 22.94
C GLN A 652 16.92 -18.96 24.15
N TYR A 653 15.62 -19.19 23.95
CA TYR A 653 14.61 -19.15 25.00
C TYR A 653 13.98 -20.52 25.21
N THR A 654 13.84 -20.91 26.48
CA THR A 654 13.07 -22.08 26.90
C THR A 654 11.81 -21.62 27.62
N LEU A 655 10.65 -21.90 27.05
CA LEU A 655 9.36 -21.68 27.69
C LEU A 655 9.15 -22.73 28.79
N LYS A 656 9.18 -22.30 30.05
CA LYS A 656 8.99 -23.16 31.22
C LYS A 656 7.54 -23.18 31.71
N HIS A 657 6.81 -22.10 31.46
CA HIS A 657 5.42 -21.94 31.89
C HIS A 657 4.70 -20.99 30.95
N LEU A 658 3.44 -21.27 30.65
CA LEU A 658 2.49 -20.39 30.00
C LEU A 658 1.13 -20.69 30.63
N LYS A 659 0.43 -19.64 31.07
CA LYS A 659 -0.92 -19.74 31.61
C LYS A 659 -1.69 -18.48 31.26
N LEU A 660 -2.84 -18.68 30.64
CA LEU A 660 -3.80 -17.62 30.36
C LEU A 660 -4.93 -17.69 31.39
N SER A 661 -5.29 -16.56 31.98
CA SER A 661 -6.31 -16.50 33.04
C SER A 661 -7.13 -15.22 32.93
N LYS A 662 -8.39 -15.28 33.39
CA LYS A 662 -9.28 -14.12 33.49
C LYS A 662 -8.88 -13.26 34.70
N ILE A 663 -8.89 -11.93 34.55
CA ILE A 663 -8.76 -10.96 35.66
C ILE A 663 -10.05 -10.14 35.72
N GLU A 664 -10.75 -10.20 36.85
CA GLU A 664 -12.04 -9.50 37.05
C GLU A 664 -13.00 -9.76 35.86
N ASP A 665 -13.99 -8.91 35.63
CA ASP A 665 -14.92 -9.08 34.50
C ASP A 665 -14.38 -8.59 33.15
N ASN A 666 -13.29 -7.80 33.15
CA ASN A 666 -12.87 -7.03 31.99
C ASN A 666 -11.40 -7.20 31.57
N GLY A 667 -10.63 -8.09 32.20
CA GLY A 667 -9.21 -8.31 31.89
C GLY A 667 -8.83 -9.76 31.65
N ILE A 668 -7.69 -9.95 30.99
CA ILE A 668 -6.98 -11.23 30.93
C ILE A 668 -5.52 -11.03 31.32
N ASN A 669 -4.92 -12.07 31.89
CA ASN A 669 -3.50 -12.16 32.21
C ASN A 669 -2.86 -13.33 31.47
N ILE A 670 -1.75 -13.06 30.79
CA ILE A 670 -0.85 -14.06 30.24
C ILE A 670 0.37 -14.09 31.14
N ASN A 671 0.51 -15.15 31.94
CA ASN A 671 1.72 -15.41 32.70
C ASN A 671 2.60 -16.38 31.93
N LEU A 672 3.85 -16.01 31.67
CA LEU A 672 4.80 -16.91 31.02
C LEU A 672 6.20 -16.75 31.60
N LYS A 673 6.95 -17.85 31.62
CA LYS A 673 8.33 -17.89 32.12
C LYS A 673 9.27 -18.35 31.01
N LEU A 674 10.14 -17.46 30.58
CA LEU A 674 11.17 -17.74 29.58
C LEU A 674 12.53 -17.71 30.27
N ASN A 675 13.24 -18.83 30.23
CA ASN A 675 14.50 -19.01 30.97
C ASN A 675 14.32 -18.74 32.49
N SER A 676 14.90 -17.67 33.02
CA SER A 676 14.75 -17.20 34.41
C SER A 676 13.85 -15.97 34.55
N VAL A 677 13.34 -15.42 33.45
CA VAL A 677 12.52 -14.20 33.44
C VAL A 677 11.04 -14.54 33.38
N GLU A 678 10.27 -13.94 34.29
CA GLU A 678 8.82 -14.04 34.35
C GLU A 678 8.18 -12.81 33.72
N TYR A 679 7.23 -13.03 32.82
CA TYR A 679 6.44 -11.99 32.18
C TYR A 679 4.97 -12.18 32.56
N SER A 680 4.32 -11.11 32.99
CA SER A 680 2.87 -11.05 33.21
C SER A 680 2.30 -9.94 32.33
N ILE A 681 1.58 -10.34 31.28
CA ILE A 681 0.95 -9.43 30.32
C ILE A 681 -0.53 -9.32 30.68
N THR A 682 -0.97 -8.14 31.09
CA THR A 682 -2.39 -7.84 31.32
C THR A 682 -2.95 -7.09 30.11
N LEU A 683 -4.03 -7.59 29.52
CA LEU A 683 -4.76 -6.94 28.43
C LEU A 683 -6.22 -6.70 28.83
N SER A 684 -6.78 -5.57 28.37
CA SER A 684 -8.22 -5.33 28.52
C SER A 684 -9.02 -6.11 27.48
N THR A 685 -10.06 -6.80 27.94
CA THR A 685 -11.06 -7.46 27.07
C THR A 685 -12.18 -6.50 26.65
N ARG A 686 -12.15 -5.27 27.16
CA ARG A 686 -12.97 -4.13 26.75
C ARG A 686 -12.03 -3.01 26.31
N TYR A 687 -11.35 -3.21 25.18
CA TYR A 687 -10.39 -2.21 24.65
C TYR A 687 -11.10 -0.91 24.24
N ASP A 688 -12.38 -1.03 23.93
CA ASP A 688 -13.33 0.02 23.54
C ASP A 688 -13.75 0.94 24.69
N ASP A 689 -13.61 0.51 25.95
CA ASP A 689 -14.03 1.27 27.13
C ASP A 689 -12.82 1.88 27.89
N PRO A 690 -12.56 3.20 27.75
CA PRO A 690 -11.43 3.83 28.43
C PRO A 690 -11.50 3.78 29.96
N ARG A 691 -12.70 3.79 30.56
CA ARG A 691 -12.86 3.78 32.03
C ARG A 691 -12.51 2.41 32.59
N LEU A 692 -13.04 1.35 31.99
CA LEU A 692 -12.73 -0.02 32.38
C LEU A 692 -11.24 -0.34 32.14
N ARG A 693 -10.68 0.09 31.01
CA ARG A 693 -9.24 -0.02 30.75
C ARG A 693 -8.40 0.64 31.82
N ARG A 694 -8.69 1.91 32.16
CA ARG A 694 -7.91 2.65 33.16
C ARG A 694 -8.00 2.02 34.54
N LYS A 695 -9.18 1.53 34.93
CA LYS A 695 -9.38 0.80 36.20
C LYS A 695 -8.51 -0.46 36.27
N LEU A 696 -8.51 -1.27 35.20
CA LEU A 696 -7.74 -2.52 35.13
C LEU A 696 -6.21 -2.28 35.04
N LEU A 697 -5.81 -1.34 34.19
CA LEU A 697 -4.41 -1.20 33.76
C LEU A 697 -3.64 -0.15 34.57
N GLY A 698 -4.33 0.75 35.27
CA GLY A 698 -3.72 1.91 35.93
C GLY A 698 -3.22 2.99 34.96
N SER A 699 -3.49 2.85 33.66
CA SER A 699 -3.07 3.77 32.60
C SER A 699 -4.13 3.90 31.51
N ASN A 700 -3.98 4.88 30.62
CA ASN A 700 -4.86 5.04 29.45
C ASN A 700 -4.48 4.11 28.27
N GLY A 701 -3.56 3.17 28.49
CA GLY A 701 -3.11 2.20 27.49
C GLY A 701 -4.11 1.07 27.26
N TYR A 702 -3.68 0.06 26.51
CA TYR A 702 -4.46 -1.12 26.13
C TYR A 702 -4.00 -2.39 26.84
N GLY A 703 -2.80 -2.35 27.43
CA GLY A 703 -2.26 -3.41 28.27
C GLY A 703 -1.13 -2.92 29.17
N LYS A 704 -0.55 -3.85 29.93
CA LYS A 704 0.71 -3.66 30.65
C LYS A 704 1.49 -4.97 30.68
N VAL A 705 2.82 -4.87 30.76
CA VAL A 705 3.72 -6.00 30.94
C VAL A 705 4.50 -5.79 32.22
N ASN A 706 4.39 -6.71 33.17
CA ASN A 706 5.30 -6.81 34.30
C ASN A 706 6.41 -7.80 33.94
N ILE A 707 7.66 -7.38 34.06
CA ILE A 707 8.85 -8.19 33.79
C ILE A 707 9.58 -8.37 35.11
N LYS A 708 9.74 -9.60 35.55
CA LYS A 708 10.46 -9.96 36.79
C LYS A 708 11.66 -10.83 36.46
N SER A 709 12.85 -10.32 36.75
CA SER A 709 14.11 -11.06 36.78
C SER A 709 14.63 -11.16 38.22
N GLU A 710 15.70 -11.91 38.46
CA GLU A 710 16.22 -12.20 39.81
C GLU A 710 16.43 -10.94 40.67
N ASN A 711 16.82 -9.82 40.06
CA ASN A 711 17.15 -8.57 40.76
C ASN A 711 16.36 -7.33 40.29
N ASN A 712 15.38 -7.48 39.39
CA ASN A 712 14.66 -6.34 38.83
C ASN A 712 13.19 -6.66 38.54
N VAL A 713 12.32 -5.69 38.86
CA VAL A 713 10.91 -5.72 38.48
C VAL A 713 10.60 -4.43 37.74
N SER A 714 10.14 -4.55 36.51
CA SER A 714 9.69 -3.40 35.70
C SER A 714 8.26 -3.60 35.21
N THR A 715 7.52 -2.50 35.11
CA THR A 715 6.18 -2.47 34.53
C THR A 715 6.20 -1.51 33.36
N LEU A 716 5.79 -1.99 32.19
CA LEU A 716 5.67 -1.21 30.96
C LEU A 716 4.19 -1.11 30.58
N HIS A 717 3.73 0.07 30.19
CA HIS A 717 2.34 0.26 29.79
C HIS A 717 2.23 0.26 28.26
N LEU A 718 1.39 -0.64 27.74
CA LEU A 718 1.26 -0.87 26.32
C LEU A 718 0.23 0.06 25.68
N GLY A 719 0.60 0.71 24.58
CA GLY A 719 -0.28 1.58 23.80
C GLY A 719 -0.66 2.89 24.49
N VAL A 720 0.12 3.34 25.47
CA VAL A 720 0.02 4.71 26.00
C VAL A 720 0.70 5.64 24.99
N LYS A 721 -0.01 6.68 24.51
CA LYS A 721 0.63 7.75 23.72
C LYS A 721 1.79 8.34 24.54
N MET A 722 3.04 8.07 24.16
CA MET A 722 4.18 8.74 24.77
C MET A 722 4.12 10.23 24.41
N ARG A 723 4.13 11.10 25.43
CA ARG A 723 4.43 12.53 25.29
C ARG A 723 5.87 12.65 24.75
N GLY A 724 6.05 12.59 23.44
CA GLY A 724 7.38 12.63 22.84
C GLY A 724 7.41 12.85 21.33
N SER A 725 6.33 12.58 20.61
CA SER A 725 6.17 13.01 19.22
C SER A 725 4.92 13.86 19.11
N SER A 726 5.09 15.18 19.14
CA SER A 726 4.10 16.09 18.58
C SER A 726 3.99 15.79 17.09
N TYR A 727 3.19 14.79 16.72
CA TYR A 727 2.39 14.96 15.52
C TYR A 727 1.53 16.17 15.83
N LYS A 728 1.91 17.32 15.27
CA LYS A 728 0.96 18.40 15.09
C LYS A 728 -0.24 17.72 14.44
N HIS A 729 -1.37 17.66 15.15
CA HIS A 729 -2.62 17.73 14.43
C HIS A 729 -2.44 18.94 13.53
N PHE A 730 -2.33 18.69 12.22
CA PHE A 730 -2.70 19.72 11.29
C PHE A 730 -4.17 19.95 11.60
N GLU A 731 -4.44 20.95 12.43
CA GLU A 731 -5.58 21.82 12.20
C GLU A 731 -5.67 21.95 10.69
N THR A 732 -6.82 21.57 10.14
CA THR A 732 -7.17 21.86 8.77
C THR A 732 -6.69 23.27 8.48
N SER A 733 -5.63 23.38 7.68
CA SER A 733 -5.14 24.65 7.21
C SER A 733 -6.37 25.40 6.71
N ARG A 734 -6.73 26.49 7.39
CA ARG A 734 -7.67 27.46 6.84
C ARG A 734 -7.21 27.68 5.41
N LEU A 735 -8.11 27.41 4.46
CA LEU A 735 -7.93 27.83 3.07
C LEU A 735 -7.43 29.28 3.09
N PRO A 736 -6.43 29.65 2.29
CA PRO A 736 -5.94 31.03 2.28
C PRO A 736 -7.11 31.96 1.95
N GLN A 737 -7.51 32.77 2.92
CA GLN A 737 -8.28 33.98 2.65
C GLN A 737 -7.35 34.89 1.86
N TYR A 738 -7.76 35.25 0.64
CA TYR A 738 -7.24 36.43 -0.03
C TYR A 738 -7.48 37.63 0.90
N SER A 739 -6.41 38.16 1.49
CA SER A 739 -6.46 39.38 2.28
C SER A 739 -5.99 40.54 1.41
N THR A 740 -6.91 41.48 1.15
CA THR A 740 -6.59 42.88 0.91
C THR A 740 -6.19 43.50 2.25
N ALA A 741 -4.95 43.99 2.35
CA ALA A 741 -4.32 44.68 3.50
C ALA A 741 -5.10 45.95 3.96
N PRO A 742 -4.80 46.64 5.10
CA PRO A 742 -3.52 46.68 5.86
C PRO A 742 -3.53 46.72 7.42
N ILE A 743 -2.41 46.22 7.99
CA ILE A 743 -1.58 46.63 9.17
C ILE A 743 -2.21 47.45 10.34
N LEU A 744 -2.07 46.95 11.60
CA LEU A 744 -1.53 47.62 12.83
C LEU A 744 -1.71 46.73 14.12
N PRO A 745 -1.06 46.99 15.29
CA PRO A 745 -0.10 46.06 15.91
C PRO A 745 -0.53 45.37 17.23
N THR A 746 0.38 44.52 17.68
CA THR A 746 0.46 43.61 18.85
C THR A 746 -0.01 44.12 20.22
N ARG A 747 -0.58 43.22 21.03
CA ARG A 747 -0.53 43.28 22.51
C ARG A 747 -0.48 41.88 23.17
N LYS A 748 0.28 41.82 24.27
CA LYS A 748 0.53 40.70 25.19
C LYS A 748 -0.55 40.61 26.29
N ASN A 749 -0.72 39.37 26.78
CA ASN A 749 -0.99 38.92 28.17
C ASN A 749 -2.36 39.13 28.89
N ASP A 750 -2.71 38.05 29.62
CA ASP A 750 -3.44 37.91 30.90
C ASP A 750 -4.98 37.73 30.97
N ARG A 751 -5.37 36.72 31.78
CA ARG A 751 -6.65 35.99 32.05
C ARG A 751 -7.86 36.89 32.46
N PRO A 752 -9.18 36.49 32.41
CA PRO A 752 -9.80 35.23 32.92
C PRO A 752 -10.98 34.62 32.10
N LEU A 753 -11.38 33.38 32.44
CA LEU A 753 -12.54 32.66 31.87
C LEU A 753 -13.87 33.29 32.37
N ASN A 754 -14.44 34.21 31.60
CA ASN A 754 -15.74 34.83 31.87
C ASN A 754 -16.63 34.82 30.61
N ALA A 755 -17.27 33.69 30.30
CA ALA A 755 -18.52 33.63 29.53
C ALA A 755 -19.02 32.17 29.45
N VAL A 756 -20.21 31.90 29.98
CA VAL A 756 -20.94 30.65 29.70
C VAL A 756 -21.93 30.94 28.58
N VAL A 757 -21.71 30.33 27.41
CA VAL A 757 -22.62 30.42 26.26
C VAL A 757 -23.41 29.12 26.16
N ILE A 758 -24.73 29.20 26.36
CA ILE A 758 -25.65 28.06 26.22
C ILE A 758 -26.35 28.17 24.87
N THR A 759 -26.20 27.17 24.01
CA THR A 759 -26.86 27.11 22.69
C THR A 759 -27.45 25.71 22.46
N GLY A 760 -28.68 25.66 21.95
CA GLY A 760 -29.38 24.41 21.64
C GLY A 760 -29.23 24.06 20.16
N LEU A 761 -28.74 22.86 19.87
CA LEU A 761 -28.64 22.32 18.51
C LEU A 761 -29.59 21.12 18.35
N PRO A 762 -30.27 20.97 17.19
CA PRO A 762 -31.02 19.76 16.88
C PRO A 762 -30.09 18.53 16.88
N SER A 763 -30.65 17.34 17.11
CA SER A 763 -29.92 16.08 17.31
C SER A 763 -28.81 15.76 16.29
N SER A 764 -28.95 16.17 15.03
CA SER A 764 -27.90 15.98 14.00
C SER A 764 -26.71 16.96 14.11
N GLY A 765 -26.88 18.10 14.79
CA GLY A 765 -25.82 19.07 15.08
C GLY A 765 -25.02 18.73 16.35
N MET A 766 -25.60 17.94 17.26
CA MET A 766 -24.94 17.56 18.51
C MET A 766 -23.75 16.61 18.28
N GLU A 767 -23.85 15.70 17.31
CA GLU A 767 -22.78 14.78 16.94
C GLU A 767 -21.53 15.52 16.43
N LEU A 768 -21.73 16.59 15.65
CA LEU A 768 -20.66 17.47 15.17
C LEU A 768 -20.00 18.27 16.29
N ALA A 769 -20.79 18.78 17.24
CA ALA A 769 -20.26 19.51 18.39
C ALA A 769 -19.49 18.59 19.36
N LEU A 770 -19.98 17.37 19.58
CA LEU A 770 -19.26 16.33 20.32
C LEU A 770 -17.91 16.03 19.67
N GLU A 771 -17.88 15.84 18.34
CA GLU A 771 -16.64 15.53 17.64
C GLU A 771 -15.64 16.70 17.63
N LEU A 772 -16.14 17.94 17.63
CA LEU A 772 -15.31 19.16 17.63
C LEU A 772 -14.78 19.55 19.02
N PHE A 773 -15.52 19.29 20.09
CA PHE A 773 -15.21 19.84 21.43
C PHE A 773 -14.92 18.80 22.51
N THR A 774 -15.05 17.49 22.24
CA THR A 774 -14.75 16.41 23.21
C THR A 774 -13.32 16.37 23.75
N THR A 775 -12.41 17.12 23.13
CA THR A 775 -10.99 17.16 23.50
C THR A 775 -10.54 18.48 24.11
N ASN A 776 -11.44 19.46 24.27
CA ASN A 776 -11.10 20.75 24.87
C ASN A 776 -11.59 20.83 26.33
N PRO A 777 -10.69 20.95 27.33
CA PRO A 777 -11.06 20.98 28.75
C PRO A 777 -11.82 22.24 29.17
N ASP A 778 -11.86 23.28 28.33
CA ASP A 778 -12.56 24.54 28.62
C ASP A 778 -14.06 24.49 28.25
N PHE A 779 -14.55 23.38 27.68
CA PHE A 779 -15.95 23.22 27.25
C PHE A 779 -16.60 21.99 27.87
N ILE A 780 -17.84 22.15 28.39
CA ILE A 780 -18.67 21.07 28.92
C ILE A 780 -19.90 20.92 28.03
N THR A 781 -20.07 19.74 27.43
CA THR A 781 -21.22 19.42 26.56
C THR A 781 -22.17 18.49 27.29
N ILE A 782 -23.43 18.89 27.47
CA ILE A 782 -24.47 18.09 28.13
C ILE A 782 -25.58 17.84 27.10
N GLY A 783 -25.88 16.56 26.84
CA GLY A 783 -26.98 16.17 25.96
C GLY A 783 -28.31 16.17 26.71
N VAL A 784 -29.27 16.99 26.27
CA VAL A 784 -30.64 16.98 26.81
C VAL A 784 -31.54 16.18 25.85
N PRO A 785 -32.30 15.17 26.32
CA PRO A 785 -33.23 14.43 25.46
C PRO A 785 -34.34 15.35 24.93
N SER A 786 -34.55 15.39 23.61
CA SER A 786 -35.73 16.06 23.04
C SER A 786 -36.91 15.08 22.98
N GLU A 787 -38.09 15.49 23.46
CA GLU A 787 -39.31 14.68 23.62
C GLU A 787 -39.86 13.97 22.37
N SER A 788 -39.26 14.10 21.19
CA SER A 788 -39.78 13.50 19.94
C SER A 788 -39.59 11.97 19.80
N ARG A 789 -39.40 11.24 20.90
CA ARG A 789 -39.45 9.76 20.96
C ARG A 789 -40.07 9.23 22.27
N VAL A 790 -41.02 9.94 22.87
CA VAL A 790 -41.88 9.35 23.92
C VAL A 790 -43.22 8.99 23.29
N GLY A 791 -43.33 7.74 22.84
CA GLY A 791 -44.62 7.12 22.56
C GLY A 791 -45.09 6.35 23.78
N VAL A 792 -46.09 6.92 24.47
CA VAL A 792 -46.99 6.34 25.48
C VAL A 792 -46.40 6.14 26.90
N ALA A 793 -47.16 6.67 27.87
CA ALA A 793 -46.98 6.83 29.33
C ALA A 793 -46.57 5.54 30.10
N GLU A 794 -46.02 5.54 31.33
CA GLU A 794 -46.35 6.29 32.57
C GLU A 794 -45.12 6.46 33.50
N ASP A 795 -45.24 7.46 34.39
CA ASP A 795 -44.56 7.69 35.68
C ASP A 795 -43.21 8.47 35.79
N ASN A 796 -43.40 9.76 36.09
CA ASN A 796 -42.64 10.65 37.00
C ASN A 796 -41.11 10.71 36.90
N LEU A 797 -40.62 11.57 36.01
CA LEU A 797 -39.31 12.21 36.15
C LEU A 797 -39.51 13.66 36.64
N ASP A 798 -39.24 13.90 37.94
CA ASP A 798 -39.20 15.24 38.51
C ASP A 798 -37.90 15.94 38.05
N LEU A 799 -38.05 16.91 37.14
CA LEU A 799 -36.96 17.71 36.58
C LEU A 799 -36.27 18.64 37.62
N ARG A 800 -36.79 18.73 38.85
CA ARG A 800 -36.19 19.58 39.91
C ARG A 800 -34.97 18.97 40.58
N GLU A 801 -34.69 17.67 40.44
CA GLU A 801 -33.44 17.08 40.96
C GLU A 801 -32.21 17.34 40.07
N TRP A 802 -32.39 17.68 38.78
CA TRP A 802 -31.27 17.88 37.85
C TRP A 802 -30.62 19.27 37.92
N THR A 803 -31.16 20.19 38.71
CA THR A 803 -30.65 21.57 38.86
C THR A 803 -29.93 21.83 40.19
N LYS A 804 -29.68 20.80 41.01
CA LYS A 804 -28.68 20.82 42.08
C LYS A 804 -27.39 20.16 41.59
#